data_AF-A0A1I5T5N1-F1
#
_entry.id   AF-A0A1I5T5N1-F1
#
_cell.length_a   1.000
_cell.length_b   1.000
_cell.length_c   1.000
_cell.angle_alpha   90.00
_cell.angle_beta   90.00
_cell.angle_gamma   90.00
#
_symmetry.space_group_name_H-M   'P 1'
#
loop_
_entity.id
_entity.type
_entity.pdbx_description
1 polymer ?
#
loop_
_entity_poly.entity_id
_entity_poly.type
_entity_poly.pdbx_seq_one_letter_code
_entity_poly.pdbx_strand_id
1 'polypeptide(L)'
;MFVEGQRRFLVADEVGLGKTKVAQGVIALATAGKPRNVLYLASSSHIVGQNLRKLATGAVVPAAQGSLSLLAMRVHGHVVQGELIGLTPIKDLRGDHFGSAHERALLYRLLWRKHRALMAQPPVRKMFQGRAKDVTFDGHFKTAIPPSLHDDFERHLPENIVQALSDRTYREKHRRLIVGGLRAALARCALEKLDPAIVVVDEIQRFSSDLMAGMPTPQVAYMLERPLLVLSATPYQADAPSGEPEPHKGFMDLVGFLNHGISGRAARVRTALKEMEQSLQDEKVSRERVAAAAGKLEKLLRLFMARTERPHDAHVERVVVNAALDKNDLAALRQAIALLKAASPASKDRRHRFAEFVELWKSTPYLLSALGDKYAAGRDIRELLKKGPRRLRTPSALTVGQLERNSSLGDIGHPRLRALIGAMGRDAQDHRLWLAPTVPYICDPDRIPGVGPSKTLVFTSWSAAPPAIATALNLHAELRPSGKKKDLKFSRISKRTGVEETVRSTYVLAAPLWRFAGHSDPFVAMRGAGHPLDPGEMVARVRQQLLDAKLLKVSSSAKGAKAVETAVALNAGANYPAPAGWARSNLESASDLMAAVSRQDSASVTTGVANDLAMMAAAAPGTCAYRALRRAVPGLGRKSARGAWLSAALSIGSSIVRLFQRPAAVAIVEASSGRSKVDYWQKVLRFCLANDLQSVLDEYLFLLARDSSEKNPSKLARSLAESVEVALSTAGGLHVVRPKPPSKQHLAARSSYGVAMFARSLGEQDSFPDEDAQPTRTKFGTGPHGSPLLTAFNSPFPPFVLTTTSTGQEGLDMHRYCRRLAHWNLPVSPLALEQREGRIDRYLSLGVRTNIAKLELPGWKGGSKVRLGREGPWHLLLSEAGRRKDAHRSMLAPFWHFGAGHPIKALAINVPFSREETTWERLQEEASWYRLVLGQPDPRRLLERLANGDVENQRQIAGLRLDLAPRPKR
;
A
#
# COMPACT_ATOMS: atom_id res chain seq x y z
N MET A 1 -10.05 1.20 29.69
CA MET A 1 -9.70 2.39 28.89
C MET A 1 -10.46 3.65 29.32
N PHE A 2 -11.75 3.63 29.70
CA PHE A 2 -12.50 4.86 30.06
C PHE A 2 -13.31 4.73 31.38
N VAL A 3 -12.82 3.95 32.35
CA VAL A 3 -13.61 3.56 33.54
C VAL A 3 -13.33 4.48 34.76
N GLU A 4 -12.14 5.07 34.85
CA GLU A 4 -11.70 5.90 36.00
C GLU A 4 -11.79 7.41 35.71
N GLY A 5 -12.87 7.87 35.04
CA GLY A 5 -13.07 9.28 34.70
C GLY A 5 -12.17 9.83 33.57
N GLN A 6 -11.17 9.07 33.12
CA GLN A 6 -10.34 9.41 31.97
C GLN A 6 -11.16 9.42 30.67
N ARG A 7 -11.05 10.52 29.93
CA ARG A 7 -11.70 10.68 28.61
C ARG A 7 -10.75 10.47 27.44
N ARG A 8 -9.44 10.40 27.67
CA ARG A 8 -8.42 10.33 26.63
C ARG A 8 -7.51 9.13 26.89
N PHE A 9 -7.27 8.32 25.87
CA PHE A 9 -6.42 7.14 25.99
C PHE A 9 -5.53 6.98 24.77
N LEU A 10 -4.24 6.69 24.98
CA LEU A 10 -3.25 6.54 23.93
C LEU A 10 -2.89 5.08 23.68
N VAL A 11 -3.01 4.64 22.43
CA VAL A 11 -2.45 3.38 21.93
C VAL A 11 -1.18 3.71 21.16
N ALA A 12 -0.05 3.48 21.82
CA ALA A 12 1.29 3.73 21.31
C ALA A 12 2.03 2.46 20.88
N ASP A 13 1.28 1.47 20.38
CA ASP A 13 1.85 0.25 19.83
C ASP A 13 2.90 0.57 18.76
N GLU A 14 3.90 -0.30 18.66
CA GLU A 14 4.95 -0.27 17.63
C GLU A 14 4.36 -0.13 16.21
N VAL A 15 5.15 0.42 15.29
CA VAL A 15 4.73 0.56 13.88
C VAL A 15 4.42 -0.82 13.29
N GLY A 16 3.27 -0.93 12.59
CA GLY A 16 2.85 -2.17 11.93
C GLY A 16 2.06 -3.16 12.79
N LEU A 17 1.91 -2.92 14.11
CA LEU A 17 1.13 -3.78 15.01
C LEU A 17 -0.40 -3.67 14.90
N GLY A 18 -0.90 -2.88 13.95
CA GLY A 18 -2.33 -2.81 13.67
C GLY A 18 -3.14 -2.00 14.69
N LYS A 19 -2.66 -0.80 15.06
CA LYS A 19 -3.41 0.20 15.87
C LYS A 19 -4.87 0.38 15.42
N THR A 20 -5.12 0.33 14.11
CA THR A 20 -6.47 0.39 13.53
C THR A 20 -7.35 -0.80 13.94
N LYS A 21 -6.80 -2.00 14.16
CA LYS A 21 -7.54 -3.16 14.68
C LYS A 21 -7.90 -3.00 16.15
N VAL A 22 -7.00 -2.43 16.95
CA VAL A 22 -7.31 -2.05 18.35
C VAL A 22 -8.43 -1.01 18.36
N ALA A 23 -8.33 0.02 17.53
CA ALA A 23 -9.38 1.02 17.38
C ALA A 23 -10.72 0.43 16.92
N GLN A 24 -10.72 -0.51 15.97
CA GLN A 24 -11.93 -1.23 15.54
C GLN A 24 -12.59 -1.96 16.73
N GLY A 25 -11.81 -2.62 17.59
CA GLY A 25 -12.30 -3.27 18.79
C GLY A 25 -12.88 -2.30 19.82
N VAL A 26 -12.20 -1.17 20.05
CA VAL A 26 -12.69 -0.11 20.95
C VAL A 26 -13.98 0.51 20.41
N ILE A 27 -14.08 0.76 19.11
CA ILE A 27 -15.31 1.25 18.46
C ILE A 27 -16.46 0.24 18.66
N ALA A 28 -16.21 -1.06 18.45
CA ALA A 28 -17.21 -2.09 18.63
C ALA A 28 -17.76 -2.11 20.06
N LEU A 29 -16.89 -1.93 21.07
CA LEU A 29 -17.30 -1.83 22.47
C LEU A 29 -18.05 -0.53 22.77
N ALA A 30 -17.56 0.61 22.28
CA ALA A 30 -18.17 1.93 22.50
C ALA A 30 -19.55 2.08 21.85
N THR A 31 -19.85 1.25 20.84
CA THR A 31 -21.13 1.25 20.11
C THR A 31 -21.97 0.00 20.38
N ALA A 32 -21.58 -0.81 21.38
CA ALA A 32 -22.37 -1.95 21.82
C ALA A 32 -23.71 -1.46 22.41
N GLY A 33 -24.83 -1.95 21.86
CA GLY A 33 -26.18 -1.66 22.37
C GLY A 33 -26.96 -0.55 21.64
N LYS A 34 -26.31 0.43 21.00
CA LYS A 34 -26.98 1.44 20.16
C LYS A 34 -26.05 1.93 19.05
N PRO A 35 -26.50 1.99 17.78
CA PRO A 35 -25.69 2.57 16.71
C PRO A 35 -25.49 4.06 17.04
N ARG A 36 -24.24 4.47 17.31
CA ARG A 36 -23.84 5.87 17.50
C ARG A 36 -22.73 6.20 16.51
N ASN A 37 -22.61 7.47 16.16
CA ASN A 37 -21.64 7.91 15.17
C ASN A 37 -20.22 7.91 15.76
N VAL A 38 -19.24 7.76 14.87
CA VAL A 38 -17.82 7.75 15.23
C VAL A 38 -17.07 8.68 14.29
N LEU A 39 -16.22 9.54 14.87
CA LEU A 39 -15.32 10.40 14.10
C LEU A 39 -13.93 9.77 14.02
N TYR A 40 -13.35 9.76 12.83
CA TYR A 40 -11.98 9.35 12.58
C TYR A 40 -11.19 10.48 11.93
N LEU A 41 -10.13 10.94 12.61
CA LEU A 41 -9.20 11.95 12.08
C LEU A 41 -7.91 11.28 11.64
N ALA A 42 -7.44 11.60 10.44
CA ALA A 42 -6.14 11.19 9.95
C ALA A 42 -5.49 12.26 9.08
N SER A 43 -4.17 12.14 8.88
CA SER A 43 -3.33 13.15 8.23
C SER A 43 -3.64 13.42 6.75
N SER A 44 -4.27 12.47 6.04
CA SER A 44 -4.64 12.63 4.64
C SER A 44 -5.96 11.94 4.27
N SER A 45 -6.59 12.42 3.20
CA SER A 45 -7.80 11.82 2.63
C SER A 45 -7.59 10.38 2.18
N HIS A 46 -6.40 10.03 1.69
CA HIS A 46 -6.09 8.66 1.29
C HIS A 46 -6.12 7.71 2.50
N ILE A 47 -5.49 8.10 3.62
CA ILE A 47 -5.47 7.32 4.87
C ILE A 47 -6.88 7.14 5.42
N VAL A 48 -7.69 8.21 5.40
CA VAL A 48 -9.10 8.14 5.77
C VAL A 48 -9.85 7.10 4.96
N GLY A 49 -9.81 7.17 3.62
CA GLY A 49 -10.56 6.24 2.77
C GLY A 49 -10.17 4.78 2.95
N GLN A 50 -8.89 4.52 3.25
CA GLN A 50 -8.36 3.19 3.55
C GLN A 50 -8.81 2.69 4.94
N ASN A 51 -8.65 3.52 5.97
CA ASN A 51 -8.86 3.09 7.36
C ASN A 51 -10.33 3.05 7.77
N LEU A 52 -11.21 3.87 7.18
CA LEU A 52 -12.65 3.80 7.45
C LEU A 52 -13.22 2.38 7.27
N ARG A 53 -12.77 1.65 6.25
CA ARG A 53 -13.22 0.27 5.99
C ARG A 53 -12.70 -0.71 7.03
N LYS A 54 -11.46 -0.52 7.48
CA LYS A 54 -10.82 -1.35 8.50
C LYS A 54 -11.46 -1.12 9.87
N LEU A 55 -11.96 0.09 10.13
CA LEU A 55 -12.62 0.48 11.36
C LEU A 55 -14.11 0.15 11.39
N ALA A 56 -14.72 -0.19 10.25
CA ALA A 56 -16.11 -0.60 10.17
C ALA A 56 -16.42 -1.77 11.10
N THR A 57 -17.57 -1.73 11.75
CA THR A 57 -18.04 -2.78 12.66
C THR A 57 -19.43 -3.26 12.24
N GLY A 58 -20.01 -4.22 12.97
CA GLY A 58 -21.41 -4.60 12.73
C GLY A 58 -22.41 -3.48 13.02
N ALA A 59 -22.05 -2.54 13.91
CA ALA A 59 -22.92 -1.46 14.36
C ALA A 59 -22.64 -0.11 13.67
N VAL A 60 -21.47 0.02 13.03
CA VAL A 60 -21.03 1.27 12.40
C VAL A 60 -20.51 1.02 10.99
N VAL A 61 -21.07 1.71 10.00
CA VAL A 61 -20.69 1.58 8.59
C VAL A 61 -19.97 2.83 8.07
N PRO A 62 -18.99 2.71 7.17
CA PRO A 62 -18.36 3.85 6.52
C PRO A 62 -19.39 4.62 5.70
N ALA A 63 -19.55 5.91 5.96
CA ALA A 63 -20.65 6.68 5.37
C ALA A 63 -20.22 7.97 4.70
N ALA A 64 -19.21 8.66 5.23
CA ALA A 64 -18.77 9.95 4.70
C ALA A 64 -17.28 10.19 4.91
N GLN A 65 -16.71 10.98 4.01
CA GLN A 65 -15.37 11.54 4.14
C GLN A 65 -15.38 12.98 3.62
N GLY A 66 -14.79 13.91 4.36
CA GLY A 66 -14.70 15.30 3.92
C GLY A 66 -14.51 16.27 5.07
N SER A 67 -14.85 17.54 4.81
CA SER A 67 -14.82 18.57 5.86
C SER A 67 -16.12 18.57 6.68
N LEU A 68 -15.99 18.81 7.99
CA LEU A 68 -17.10 19.04 8.91
C LEU A 68 -18.07 20.11 8.40
N SER A 69 -17.56 21.18 7.78
CA SER A 69 -18.40 22.26 7.24
C SER A 69 -19.37 21.77 6.16
N LEU A 70 -18.94 20.88 5.27
CA LEU A 70 -19.81 20.32 4.23
C LEU A 70 -20.71 19.19 4.76
N LEU A 71 -20.29 18.50 5.82
CA LEU A 71 -21.11 17.49 6.49
C LEU A 71 -22.34 18.10 7.16
N ALA A 72 -22.28 19.38 7.58
CA ALA A 72 -23.41 20.10 8.17
C ALA A 72 -24.68 19.99 7.32
N MET A 73 -24.56 20.15 5.99
CA MET A 73 -25.68 20.01 5.05
C MET A 73 -26.33 18.62 5.09
N ARG A 74 -25.51 17.57 5.16
CA ARG A 74 -25.97 16.18 5.19
C ARG A 74 -26.68 15.85 6.50
N VAL A 75 -26.08 16.20 7.63
CA VAL A 75 -26.58 15.80 8.96
C VAL A 75 -27.83 16.58 9.40
N HIS A 76 -28.08 17.74 8.79
CA HIS A 76 -29.33 18.48 8.99
C HIS A 76 -30.44 18.08 8.00
N GLY A 77 -30.07 17.49 6.85
CA GLY A 77 -31.04 16.99 5.87
C GLY A 77 -31.51 15.55 6.14
N HIS A 78 -30.73 14.76 6.88
CA HIS A 78 -30.98 13.34 7.11
C HIS A 78 -30.58 12.91 8.53
N VAL A 79 -31.29 11.90 9.07
CA VAL A 79 -30.89 11.25 10.32
C VAL A 79 -29.61 10.46 10.07
N VAL A 80 -28.56 10.78 10.82
CA VAL A 80 -27.25 10.13 10.71
C VAL A 80 -27.01 9.34 12.00
N GLN A 81 -27.03 8.01 11.90
CA GLN A 81 -26.86 7.12 13.06
C GLN A 81 -26.09 5.86 12.65
N GLY A 82 -25.10 5.46 13.46
CA GLY A 82 -24.25 4.31 13.15
C GLY A 82 -23.30 4.57 11.98
N GLU A 83 -22.91 5.82 11.76
CA GLU A 83 -22.00 6.21 10.68
C GLU A 83 -20.57 6.42 11.21
N LEU A 84 -19.60 5.89 10.45
CA LEU A 84 -18.18 6.18 10.63
C LEU A 84 -17.78 7.28 9.63
N ILE A 85 -17.32 8.42 10.16
CA ILE A 85 -17.08 9.64 9.41
C ILE A 85 -15.61 10.00 9.48
N GLY A 86 -15.00 10.15 8.31
CA GLY A 86 -13.59 10.46 8.15
C GLY A 86 -13.33 11.95 7.91
N LEU A 87 -12.47 12.55 8.73
CA LEU A 87 -12.13 13.97 8.71
C LEU A 87 -10.68 14.21 8.29
N THR A 88 -10.41 15.38 7.71
CA THR A 88 -9.05 15.78 7.32
C THR A 88 -8.63 17.09 8.00
N PRO A 89 -7.40 17.17 8.54
CA PRO A 89 -7.10 18.02 9.70
C PRO A 89 -6.92 19.49 9.30
N ILE A 90 -6.26 19.75 8.17
CA ILE A 90 -6.05 21.10 7.62
C ILE A 90 -7.40 21.82 7.44
N LYS A 91 -8.45 21.08 7.07
CA LYS A 91 -9.77 21.64 6.87
C LYS A 91 -10.51 21.85 8.19
N ASP A 92 -10.44 20.88 9.09
CA ASP A 92 -11.43 20.80 10.17
C ASP A 92 -10.90 21.32 11.53
N LEU A 93 -9.58 21.38 11.74
CA LEU A 93 -9.00 21.79 13.03
C LEU A 93 -8.56 23.26 13.07
N ARG A 94 -8.02 23.78 11.96
CA ARG A 94 -7.42 25.12 11.91
C ARG A 94 -8.44 26.25 11.76
N GLY A 95 -8.35 27.24 12.66
CA GLY A 95 -9.20 28.44 12.65
C GLY A 95 -8.82 29.52 11.63
N ASP A 96 -7.68 29.40 10.93
CA ASP A 96 -7.20 30.36 9.93
C ASP A 96 -7.29 29.83 8.48
N HIS A 97 -7.86 28.63 8.28
CA HIS A 97 -7.94 28.03 6.96
C HIS A 97 -9.12 28.57 6.15
N PHE A 98 -8.83 29.01 4.92
CA PHE A 98 -9.79 29.67 4.03
C PHE A 98 -10.86 28.73 3.44
N GLY A 99 -10.67 27.41 3.53
CA GLY A 99 -11.59 26.41 3.01
C GLY A 99 -11.63 26.33 1.48
N SER A 100 -12.36 25.34 0.95
CA SER A 100 -12.61 25.14 -0.49
C SER A 100 -13.63 26.13 -1.05
N ALA A 101 -13.68 26.27 -2.38
CA ALA A 101 -14.69 27.11 -3.05
C ALA A 101 -16.12 26.71 -2.67
N HIS A 102 -16.38 25.40 -2.55
CA HIS A 102 -17.68 24.86 -2.13
C HIS A 102 -18.02 25.28 -0.70
N GLU A 103 -17.09 25.18 0.25
CA GLU A 103 -17.32 25.63 1.63
C GLU A 103 -17.60 27.13 1.68
N ARG A 104 -16.81 27.95 0.98
CA ARG A 104 -17.02 29.40 0.97
C ARG A 104 -18.35 29.81 0.34
N ALA A 105 -18.79 29.11 -0.72
CA ALA A 105 -20.09 29.33 -1.33
C ALA A 105 -21.25 28.98 -0.36
N LEU A 106 -21.11 27.90 0.41
CA LEU A 106 -22.08 27.52 1.45
C LEU A 106 -22.17 28.57 2.55
N LEU A 107 -21.04 29.05 3.08
CA LEU A 107 -21.01 30.11 4.11
C LEU A 107 -21.64 31.42 3.61
N TYR A 108 -21.28 31.83 2.39
CA TYR A 108 -21.84 33.02 1.75
C TYR A 108 -23.37 32.93 1.68
N ARG A 109 -23.91 31.76 1.31
CA ARG A 109 -25.35 31.54 1.22
C ARG A 109 -26.04 31.47 2.59
N LEU A 110 -25.40 30.87 3.59
CA LEU A 110 -25.93 30.83 4.96
C LEU A 110 -26.15 32.26 5.50
N LEU A 111 -25.15 33.13 5.30
CA LEU A 111 -25.21 34.55 5.70
C LEU A 111 -26.18 35.39 4.86
N TRP A 112 -26.42 35.01 3.60
CA TRP A 112 -27.30 35.76 2.68
C TRP A 112 -28.74 35.89 3.21
N ARG A 113 -29.23 34.91 4.00
CA ARG A 113 -30.61 34.90 4.52
C ARG A 113 -30.91 36.12 5.39
N LYS A 114 -30.03 36.46 6.34
CA LYS A 114 -30.23 37.61 7.26
C LYS A 114 -29.42 38.85 6.89
N HIS A 115 -28.30 38.71 6.20
CA HIS A 115 -27.37 39.82 5.93
C HIS A 115 -27.32 40.20 4.44
N ARG A 116 -28.46 40.14 3.73
CA ARG A 116 -28.56 40.32 2.28
C ARG A 116 -27.88 41.59 1.77
N ALA A 117 -28.09 42.73 2.43
CA ALA A 117 -27.51 44.01 2.02
C ALA A 117 -25.97 44.01 2.07
N LEU A 118 -25.39 43.42 3.11
CA LEU A 118 -23.94 43.27 3.27
C LEU A 118 -23.37 42.27 2.25
N MET A 119 -24.01 41.11 2.11
CA MET A 119 -23.52 40.05 1.22
C MET A 119 -23.62 40.43 -0.26
N ALA A 120 -24.56 41.31 -0.63
CA ALA A 120 -24.71 41.83 -2.00
C ALA A 120 -23.57 42.76 -2.43
N GLN A 121 -22.75 43.26 -1.49
CA GLN A 121 -21.62 44.13 -1.82
C GLN A 121 -20.55 43.35 -2.62
N PRO A 122 -20.10 43.86 -3.78
CA PRO A 122 -19.11 43.19 -4.61
C PRO A 122 -17.80 42.80 -3.89
N PRO A 123 -17.25 43.62 -2.96
CA PRO A 123 -16.07 43.25 -2.19
C PRO A 123 -16.27 42.03 -1.27
N VAL A 124 -17.46 41.89 -0.66
CA VAL A 124 -17.80 40.75 0.22
C VAL A 124 -17.90 39.48 -0.62
N ARG A 125 -18.62 39.53 -1.75
CA ARG A 125 -18.72 38.39 -2.69
C ARG A 125 -17.34 37.95 -3.19
N LYS A 126 -16.50 38.90 -3.64
CA LYS A 126 -15.12 38.61 -4.08
C LYS A 126 -14.27 37.95 -2.99
N MET A 127 -14.47 38.33 -1.73
CA MET A 127 -13.79 37.68 -0.61
C MET A 127 -14.15 36.19 -0.54
N PHE A 128 -15.45 35.83 -0.54
CA PHE A 128 -15.85 34.42 -0.48
C PHE A 128 -15.53 33.65 -1.77
N GLN A 129 -15.54 34.30 -2.93
CA GLN A 129 -15.17 33.69 -4.20
C GLN A 129 -13.70 33.24 -4.21
N GLY A 130 -12.79 34.10 -3.73
CA GLY A 130 -11.36 33.82 -3.76
C GLY A 130 -10.82 33.75 -5.19
N ARG A 131 -10.19 32.62 -5.57
CA ARG A 131 -9.66 32.38 -6.93
C ARG A 131 -10.63 31.62 -7.84
N ALA A 132 -11.79 31.19 -7.34
CA ALA A 132 -12.73 30.39 -8.10
C ALA A 132 -13.38 31.22 -9.23
N LYS A 133 -13.52 30.63 -10.42
CA LYS A 133 -14.30 31.22 -11.52
C LYS A 133 -15.77 31.38 -11.12
N ASP A 134 -16.45 32.41 -11.65
CA ASP A 134 -17.86 32.68 -11.34
C ASP A 134 -18.76 31.46 -11.58
N VAL A 135 -18.61 30.78 -12.73
CA VAL A 135 -19.38 29.58 -13.08
C VAL A 135 -19.22 28.47 -12.03
N THR A 136 -18.01 28.32 -11.48
CA THR A 136 -17.71 27.30 -10.46
C THR A 136 -18.33 27.69 -9.12
N PHE A 137 -18.14 28.94 -8.69
CA PHE A 137 -18.68 29.44 -7.43
C PHE A 137 -20.21 29.43 -7.43
N ASP A 138 -20.81 29.90 -8.52
CA ASP A 138 -22.26 29.99 -8.67
C ASP A 138 -22.91 28.61 -8.88
N GLY A 139 -22.18 27.66 -9.47
CA GLY A 139 -22.61 26.28 -9.63
C GLY A 139 -22.94 25.58 -8.29
N HIS A 140 -22.39 26.06 -7.17
CA HIS A 140 -22.68 25.52 -5.84
C HIS A 140 -24.01 26.00 -5.24
N PHE A 141 -24.70 26.98 -5.83
CA PHE A 141 -26.00 27.48 -5.34
C PHE A 141 -27.18 26.53 -5.57
N LYS A 142 -27.00 25.44 -6.33
CA LYS A 142 -28.11 24.55 -6.73
C LYS A 142 -28.69 23.69 -5.60
N THR A 143 -27.96 23.47 -4.51
CA THR A 143 -28.37 22.55 -3.42
C THR A 143 -29.21 23.28 -2.38
N ALA A 144 -30.46 22.91 -2.11
CA ALA A 144 -31.26 23.54 -1.05
C ALA A 144 -30.60 23.39 0.33
N ILE A 145 -30.56 24.47 1.13
CA ILE A 145 -30.05 24.44 2.51
C ILE A 145 -31.19 24.09 3.46
N PRO A 146 -31.04 23.09 4.35
CA PRO A 146 -32.04 22.79 5.37
C PRO A 146 -32.32 24.01 6.27
N PRO A 147 -33.60 24.37 6.54
CA PRO A 147 -33.93 25.52 7.39
C PRO A 147 -33.31 25.44 8.80
N SER A 148 -33.32 24.25 9.40
CA SER A 148 -32.71 24.01 10.70
C SER A 148 -31.20 24.29 10.74
N LEU A 149 -30.49 24.10 9.62
CA LEU A 149 -29.07 24.43 9.55
C LEU A 149 -28.85 25.95 9.56
N HIS A 150 -29.74 26.72 8.92
CA HIS A 150 -29.65 28.18 9.00
C HIS A 150 -29.82 28.66 10.44
N ASP A 151 -30.82 28.15 11.16
CA ASP A 151 -31.09 28.58 12.52
C ASP A 151 -29.99 28.14 13.50
N ASP A 152 -29.46 26.92 13.35
CA ASP A 152 -28.34 26.43 14.15
C ASP A 152 -27.05 27.21 13.85
N PHE A 153 -26.75 27.49 12.58
CA PHE A 153 -25.56 28.26 12.19
C PHE A 153 -25.59 29.69 12.76
N GLU A 154 -26.75 30.35 12.70
CA GLU A 154 -26.96 31.69 13.24
C GLU A 154 -26.72 31.77 14.74
N ARG A 155 -27.13 30.74 15.50
CA ARG A 155 -26.88 30.67 16.96
C ARG A 155 -25.40 30.54 17.31
N HIS A 156 -24.59 30.02 16.40
CA HIS A 156 -23.15 29.79 16.59
C HIS A 156 -22.26 30.84 15.90
N LEU A 157 -22.85 31.88 15.30
CA LEU A 157 -22.07 32.95 14.67
C LEU A 157 -21.24 33.71 15.72
N PRO A 158 -19.97 34.06 15.41
CA PRO A 158 -19.19 34.94 16.28
C PRO A 158 -19.85 36.32 16.39
N GLU A 159 -19.92 36.89 17.60
CA GLU A 159 -20.64 38.15 17.88
C GLU A 159 -20.18 39.33 17.01
N ASN A 160 -18.88 39.40 16.70
CA ASN A 160 -18.27 40.47 15.92
C ASN A 160 -18.22 40.22 14.41
N ILE A 161 -18.81 39.12 13.90
CA ILE A 161 -18.58 38.69 12.52
C ILE A 161 -19.17 39.66 11.49
N VAL A 162 -20.33 40.27 11.79
CA VAL A 162 -21.00 41.25 10.92
C VAL A 162 -20.18 42.54 10.84
N GLN A 163 -19.64 42.99 11.97
CA GLN A 163 -18.75 44.15 12.04
C GLN A 163 -17.45 43.88 11.27
N ALA A 164 -16.85 42.70 11.47
CA ALA A 164 -15.63 42.29 10.77
C ALA A 164 -15.80 42.16 9.25
N LEU A 165 -16.99 41.77 8.77
CA LEU A 165 -17.31 41.71 7.34
C LEU A 165 -17.61 43.08 6.73
N SER A 166 -18.09 44.03 7.53
CA SER A 166 -18.45 45.38 7.11
C SER A 166 -17.23 46.32 7.05
N ASP A 167 -16.27 46.16 7.96
CA ASP A 167 -15.01 46.91 7.94
C ASP A 167 -14.11 46.45 6.78
N ARG A 168 -13.89 47.33 5.81
CA ARG A 168 -13.07 47.06 4.64
C ARG A 168 -11.62 46.71 4.99
N THR A 169 -11.00 47.51 5.85
CA THR A 169 -9.58 47.41 6.19
C THR A 169 -9.30 46.13 6.96
N TYR A 170 -10.18 45.83 7.92
CA TYR A 170 -10.10 44.60 8.70
C TYR A 170 -10.32 43.36 7.82
N ARG A 171 -11.35 43.37 6.96
CA ARG A 171 -11.67 42.26 6.06
C ARG A 171 -10.54 41.94 5.09
N GLU A 172 -9.93 42.94 4.46
CA GLU A 172 -8.83 42.74 3.52
C GLU A 172 -7.60 42.11 4.20
N LYS A 173 -7.28 42.56 5.42
CA LYS A 173 -6.15 42.04 6.23
C LYS A 173 -6.42 40.67 6.84
N HIS A 174 -7.65 40.39 7.28
CA HIS A 174 -8.01 39.24 8.11
C HIS A 174 -9.01 38.25 7.47
N ARG A 175 -9.23 38.31 6.14
CA ARG A 175 -10.17 37.42 5.42
C ARG A 175 -10.09 35.94 5.78
N ARG A 176 -8.88 35.42 6.07
CA ARG A 176 -8.65 34.02 6.44
C ARG A 176 -9.20 33.68 7.83
N LEU A 177 -9.04 34.59 8.78
CA LEU A 177 -9.57 34.43 10.15
C LEU A 177 -11.10 34.55 10.16
N ILE A 178 -11.66 35.49 9.39
CA ILE A 178 -13.12 35.66 9.26
C ILE A 178 -13.75 34.38 8.69
N VAL A 179 -13.25 33.91 7.55
CA VAL A 179 -13.76 32.69 6.92
C VAL A 179 -13.52 31.46 7.81
N GLY A 180 -12.38 31.38 8.48
CA GLY A 180 -12.10 30.28 9.40
C GLY A 180 -13.03 30.26 10.63
N GLY A 181 -13.37 31.43 11.19
CA GLY A 181 -14.36 31.55 12.28
C GLY A 181 -15.77 31.13 11.85
N LEU A 182 -16.20 31.50 10.64
CA LEU A 182 -17.45 31.03 10.05
C LEU A 182 -17.44 29.51 9.81
N ARG A 183 -16.32 28.95 9.34
CA ARG A 183 -16.17 27.49 9.17
C ARG A 183 -16.24 26.75 10.50
N ALA A 184 -15.65 27.31 11.56
CA ALA A 184 -15.70 26.79 12.92
C ALA A 184 -17.14 26.70 13.45
N ALA A 185 -17.92 27.78 13.28
CA ALA A 185 -19.35 27.81 13.63
C ALA A 185 -20.14 26.72 12.89
N LEU A 186 -19.92 26.59 11.57
CA LEU A 186 -20.60 25.58 10.77
C LEU A 186 -20.18 24.14 11.13
N ALA A 187 -18.90 23.93 11.44
CA ALA A 187 -18.38 22.66 11.90
C ALA A 187 -18.99 22.24 13.24
N ARG A 188 -19.18 23.21 14.16
CA ARG A 188 -19.87 22.98 15.44
C ARG A 188 -21.32 22.50 15.24
N CYS A 189 -22.06 23.12 14.32
CA CYS A 189 -23.43 22.67 13.98
C CYS A 189 -23.44 21.20 13.53
N ALA A 190 -22.47 20.81 12.68
CA ALA A 190 -22.36 19.43 12.24
C ALA A 190 -22.07 18.47 13.40
N LEU A 191 -21.12 18.84 14.27
CA LEU A 191 -20.72 18.02 15.42
C LEU A 191 -21.86 17.82 16.42
N GLU A 192 -22.64 18.87 16.71
CA GLU A 192 -23.80 18.82 17.61
C GLU A 192 -24.88 17.86 17.12
N LYS A 193 -25.16 17.81 15.81
CA LYS A 193 -26.09 16.82 15.23
C LYS A 193 -25.49 15.41 15.14
N LEU A 194 -24.18 15.31 14.92
CA LEU A 194 -23.50 14.02 14.81
C LEU A 194 -23.42 13.28 16.14
N ASP A 195 -23.25 13.99 17.26
CA ASP A 195 -23.15 13.43 18.61
C ASP A 195 -22.27 12.15 18.68
N PRO A 196 -20.97 12.25 18.34
CA PRO A 196 -20.12 11.08 18.23
C PRO A 196 -19.88 10.42 19.59
N ALA A 197 -19.99 9.10 19.66
CA ALA A 197 -19.72 8.33 20.87
C ALA A 197 -18.23 8.30 21.23
N ILE A 198 -17.37 8.32 20.21
CA ILE A 198 -15.92 8.33 20.36
C ILE A 198 -15.28 9.05 19.17
N VAL A 199 -14.19 9.74 19.45
CA VAL A 199 -13.33 10.37 18.45
C VAL A 199 -12.00 9.58 18.40
N VAL A 200 -11.63 9.10 17.22
CA VAL A 200 -10.38 8.38 16.98
C VAL A 200 -9.42 9.29 16.24
N VAL A 201 -8.28 9.61 16.85
CA VAL A 201 -7.25 10.48 16.27
C VAL A 201 -6.02 9.65 15.92
N ASP A 202 -5.73 9.53 14.64
CA ASP A 202 -4.53 8.84 14.14
C ASP A 202 -3.39 9.82 13.92
N GLU A 203 -2.16 9.46 14.28
CA GLU A 203 -0.96 10.29 14.12
C GLU A 203 -1.05 11.65 14.84
N ILE A 204 -1.39 11.67 16.13
CA ILE A 204 -1.57 12.90 16.94
C ILE A 204 -0.43 13.92 16.82
N GLN A 205 0.81 13.48 16.59
CA GLN A 205 1.97 14.36 16.39
C GLN A 205 1.83 15.30 15.19
N ARG A 206 0.92 15.01 14.25
CA ARG A 206 0.55 15.89 13.13
C ARG A 206 -0.41 17.00 13.54
N PHE A 207 -1.06 16.88 14.70
CA PHE A 207 -2.14 17.76 15.18
C PHE A 207 -1.88 18.37 16.55
N SER A 208 -0.70 18.13 17.15
CA SER A 208 -0.38 18.64 18.49
C SER A 208 -0.57 20.16 18.59
N SER A 209 -0.20 20.92 17.56
CA SER A 209 -0.38 22.37 17.52
C SER A 209 -1.84 22.82 17.60
N ASP A 210 -2.78 22.00 17.11
CA ASP A 210 -4.20 22.34 17.07
C ASP A 210 -4.96 21.72 18.27
N LEU A 211 -4.71 20.45 18.59
CA LEU A 211 -5.41 19.70 19.65
C LEU A 211 -4.91 20.03 21.06
N MET A 212 -3.64 20.43 21.20
CA MET A 212 -3.02 20.78 22.48
C MET A 212 -2.84 22.31 22.63
N ALA A 213 -3.51 23.10 21.78
CA ALA A 213 -3.49 24.55 21.88
C ALA A 213 -4.13 25.02 23.21
N GLY A 214 -3.56 26.06 23.82
CA GLY A 214 -4.12 26.66 25.04
C GLY A 214 -5.52 27.26 24.84
N MET A 215 -5.85 27.69 23.62
CA MET A 215 -7.18 28.15 23.22
C MET A 215 -7.65 27.37 21.99
N PRO A 216 -8.33 26.23 22.17
CA PRO A 216 -8.83 25.43 21.05
C PRO A 216 -9.97 26.15 20.32
N THR A 217 -10.11 25.87 19.03
CA THR A 217 -11.27 26.32 18.25
C THR A 217 -12.57 25.68 18.78
N PRO A 218 -13.75 26.28 18.60
CA PRO A 218 -15.01 25.74 19.14
C PRO A 218 -15.29 24.29 18.76
N GLN A 219 -14.99 23.90 17.51
CA GLN A 219 -15.14 22.52 17.05
C GLN A 219 -14.13 21.57 17.71
N VAL A 220 -12.89 22.01 17.95
CA VAL A 220 -11.89 21.21 18.67
C VAL A 220 -12.29 21.05 20.13
N ALA A 221 -12.72 22.12 20.79
CA ALA A 221 -13.23 22.09 22.16
C ALA A 221 -14.37 21.08 22.30
N TYR A 222 -15.34 21.11 21.38
CA TYR A 222 -16.42 20.13 21.31
C TYR A 222 -15.84 18.70 21.20
N MET A 223 -14.95 18.43 20.25
CA MET A 223 -14.37 17.08 20.10
C MET A 223 -13.63 16.59 21.36
N LEU A 224 -12.95 17.48 22.07
CA LEU A 224 -12.15 17.19 23.27
C LEU A 224 -12.97 16.86 24.52
N GLU A 225 -14.28 17.18 24.54
CA GLU A 225 -15.20 16.79 25.62
C GLU A 225 -15.65 15.32 25.49
N ARG A 226 -15.52 14.71 24.30
CA ARG A 226 -15.92 13.33 24.03
C ARG A 226 -14.80 12.33 24.39
N PRO A 227 -15.11 11.04 24.53
CA PRO A 227 -14.09 10.00 24.61
C PRO A 227 -13.16 10.06 23.39
N LEU A 228 -11.86 10.14 23.63
CA LEU A 228 -10.81 10.28 22.62
C LEU A 228 -9.88 9.07 22.66
N LEU A 229 -9.81 8.34 21.56
CA LEU A 229 -8.80 7.30 21.35
C LEU A 229 -7.70 7.85 20.44
N VAL A 230 -6.49 7.96 20.98
CA VAL A 230 -5.33 8.44 20.26
C VAL A 230 -4.50 7.25 19.78
N LEU A 231 -4.20 7.19 18.48
CA LEU A 231 -3.36 6.18 17.87
C LEU A 231 -2.07 6.86 17.40
N SER A 232 -0.94 6.53 18.00
CA SER A 232 0.35 6.98 17.47
C SER A 232 1.49 6.15 18.03
N ALA A 233 2.32 5.58 17.15
CA ALA A 233 3.57 4.97 17.58
C ALA A 233 4.51 6.00 18.24
N THR A 234 4.33 7.29 17.91
CA THR A 234 5.27 8.38 18.20
C THR A 234 4.50 9.64 18.53
N PRO A 235 3.99 9.73 19.76
CA PRO A 235 2.97 10.71 20.07
C PRO A 235 3.53 12.15 20.24
N TYR A 236 4.86 12.33 20.17
CA TYR A 236 5.55 13.63 20.21
C TYR A 236 6.67 13.68 19.17
N GLN A 237 7.05 14.89 18.72
CA GLN A 237 8.16 15.11 17.79
C GLN A 237 9.48 15.15 18.56
N ALA A 238 10.39 14.22 18.26
CA ALA A 238 11.71 14.18 18.87
C ALA A 238 12.72 15.12 18.19
N ASP A 239 12.51 15.45 16.90
CA ASP A 239 13.50 16.18 16.10
C ASP A 239 12.83 17.22 15.18
N ALA A 240 13.17 18.50 15.34
CA ALA A 240 12.95 19.52 14.31
C ALA A 240 14.30 19.83 13.62
N PRO A 241 14.31 20.07 12.30
CA PRO A 241 15.52 20.50 11.62
C PRO A 241 15.77 21.97 11.98
N SER A 242 16.87 22.23 12.70
CA SER A 242 17.39 23.51 13.20
C SER A 242 16.77 24.04 14.51
N GLY A 243 17.58 24.11 15.57
CA GLY A 243 17.27 24.72 16.88
C GLY A 243 16.44 23.82 17.79
N GLU A 244 17.12 23.09 18.68
CA GLU A 244 16.60 21.97 19.48
C GLU A 244 15.30 22.29 20.27
N PRO A 245 14.16 21.68 19.94
CA PRO A 245 13.05 21.56 20.87
C PRO A 245 13.30 20.41 21.85
N GLU A 246 13.10 20.65 23.14
CA GLU A 246 13.26 19.65 24.22
C GLU A 246 12.27 18.47 24.06
N PRO A 247 12.71 17.23 23.76
CA PRO A 247 11.83 16.06 23.60
C PRO A 247 10.97 15.79 24.83
N HIS A 248 11.50 16.10 26.01
CA HIS A 248 10.79 16.00 27.28
C HIS A 248 9.59 16.93 27.38
N LYS A 249 9.71 18.16 26.90
CA LYS A 249 8.59 19.12 26.86
C LYS A 249 7.44 18.56 26.04
N GLY A 250 7.73 18.06 24.83
CA GLY A 250 6.71 17.45 23.97
C GLY A 250 6.03 16.22 24.60
N PHE A 251 6.77 15.38 25.33
CA PHE A 251 6.19 14.27 26.08
C PHE A 251 5.33 14.74 27.25
N MET A 252 5.76 15.75 28.01
CA MET A 252 5.01 16.27 29.15
C MET A 252 3.74 17.01 28.72
N ASP A 253 3.76 17.73 27.59
CA ASP A 253 2.58 18.35 26.99
C ASP A 253 1.53 17.28 26.62
N LEU A 254 1.98 16.16 26.04
CA LEU A 254 1.13 15.00 25.77
C LEU A 254 0.57 14.37 27.06
N VAL A 255 1.40 14.19 28.10
CA VAL A 255 0.94 13.65 29.40
C VAL A 255 -0.10 14.57 30.03
N GLY A 256 0.10 15.89 29.96
CA GLY A 256 -0.87 16.89 30.41
C GLY A 256 -2.17 16.82 29.60
N PHE A 257 -2.06 16.72 28.28
CA PHE A 257 -3.19 16.55 27.38
C PHE A 257 -4.01 15.30 27.69
N LEU A 258 -3.37 14.13 27.86
CA LEU A 258 -4.06 12.86 28.14
C LEU A 258 -4.73 12.84 29.52
N ASN A 259 -4.21 13.60 30.48
CA ASN A 259 -4.72 13.68 31.85
C ASN A 259 -5.47 14.99 32.15
N HIS A 260 -5.96 15.67 31.11
CA HIS A 260 -6.76 16.87 31.27
C HIS A 260 -7.99 16.61 32.16
N GLY A 261 -8.18 17.44 33.19
CA GLY A 261 -9.23 17.28 34.19
C GLY A 261 -8.91 16.28 35.31
N ILE A 262 -7.72 15.67 35.33
CA ILE A 262 -7.27 14.75 36.38
C ILE A 262 -6.08 15.38 37.12
N SER A 263 -6.33 15.88 38.34
CA SER A 263 -5.31 16.58 39.12
C SER A 263 -4.18 15.66 39.60
N GLY A 264 -2.96 16.21 39.70
CA GLY A 264 -1.79 15.57 40.30
C GLY A 264 -1.13 14.42 39.50
N ARG A 265 -1.81 13.79 38.53
CA ARG A 265 -1.26 12.62 37.82
C ARG A 265 -0.06 12.97 36.92
N ALA A 266 -0.12 14.08 36.18
CA ALA A 266 1.00 14.53 35.34
C ALA A 266 2.25 14.88 36.17
N ALA A 267 2.06 15.47 37.37
CA ALA A 267 3.15 15.76 38.29
C ALA A 267 3.83 14.47 38.81
N ARG A 268 3.03 13.44 39.15
CA ARG A 268 3.56 12.12 39.56
C ARG A 268 4.39 11.44 38.46
N VAL A 269 3.96 11.55 37.20
CA VAL A 269 4.73 11.05 36.04
C VAL A 269 6.07 11.79 35.93
N ARG A 270 6.07 13.12 36.07
CA ARG A 270 7.30 13.92 36.07
C ARG A 270 8.28 13.49 37.16
N THR A 271 7.79 13.23 38.38
CA THR A 271 8.63 12.73 39.48
C THR A 271 9.20 11.35 39.17
N ALA A 272 8.40 10.42 38.66
CA ALA A 272 8.86 9.08 38.30
C ALA A 272 9.88 9.08 37.15
N LEU A 273 9.75 9.99 36.18
CA LEU A 273 10.76 10.19 35.13
C LEU A 273 12.10 10.64 35.71
N LYS A 274 12.10 11.62 36.63
CA LYS A 274 13.31 12.08 37.32
C LYS A 274 13.99 10.97 38.12
N GLU A 275 13.22 10.14 38.83
CA GLU A 275 13.77 8.99 39.56
C GLU A 275 14.44 7.98 38.61
N MET A 276 13.83 7.73 37.45
CA MET A 276 14.40 6.86 36.42
C MET A 276 15.67 7.47 35.80
N GLU A 277 15.65 8.77 35.50
CA GLU A 277 16.82 9.51 35.00
C GLU A 277 18.01 9.39 35.96
N GLN A 278 17.78 9.65 37.25
CA GLN A 278 18.81 9.55 38.29
C GLN A 278 19.39 8.14 38.36
N SER A 279 18.55 7.09 38.30
CA SER A 279 19.02 5.70 38.34
C SER A 279 19.91 5.31 37.15
N LEU A 280 19.75 5.97 36.00
CA LEU A 280 20.56 5.75 34.80
C LEU A 280 21.83 6.63 34.79
N GLN A 281 21.87 7.66 35.63
CA GLN A 281 23.01 8.57 35.81
C GLN A 281 23.94 8.17 36.98
N ASP A 282 23.69 7.05 37.65
CA ASP A 282 24.61 6.49 38.65
C ASP A 282 25.95 6.10 37.98
N GLU A 283 27.08 6.21 38.71
CA GLU A 283 28.40 5.77 38.22
C GLU A 283 28.44 4.24 37.99
N LYS A 284 27.81 3.49 38.92
CA LYS A 284 27.57 2.05 38.81
C LYS A 284 26.08 1.80 38.74
N VAL A 285 25.59 1.39 37.57
CA VAL A 285 24.16 1.17 37.32
C VAL A 285 23.73 -0.15 37.95
N SER A 286 22.72 -0.12 38.82
CA SER A 286 22.09 -1.33 39.38
C SER A 286 20.81 -1.69 38.63
N ARG A 287 20.76 -2.92 38.08
CA ARG A 287 19.58 -3.45 37.38
C ARG A 287 18.31 -3.39 38.23
N GLU A 288 18.42 -3.69 39.53
CA GLU A 288 17.28 -3.70 40.47
C GLU A 288 16.70 -2.29 40.67
N ARG A 289 17.57 -1.29 40.84
CA ARG A 289 17.16 0.12 41.02
C ARG A 289 16.47 0.66 39.78
N VAL A 290 17.06 0.41 38.60
CA VAL A 290 16.47 0.82 37.32
C VAL A 290 15.14 0.11 37.08
N ALA A 291 15.05 -1.20 37.36
CA ALA A 291 13.81 -1.96 37.22
C ALA A 291 12.70 -1.47 38.17
N ALA A 292 13.04 -1.09 39.39
CA ALA A 292 12.07 -0.51 40.34
C ALA A 292 11.54 0.85 39.88
N ALA A 293 12.42 1.75 39.41
CA ALA A 293 12.05 3.05 38.87
C ALA A 293 11.18 2.91 37.60
N ALA A 294 11.59 2.02 36.69
CA ALA A 294 10.83 1.68 35.49
C ALA A 294 9.44 1.12 35.86
N GLY A 295 9.35 0.18 36.80
CA GLY A 295 8.08 -0.39 37.24
C GLY A 295 7.12 0.64 37.86
N LYS A 296 7.65 1.65 38.58
CA LYS A 296 6.85 2.78 39.09
C LYS A 296 6.31 3.65 37.95
N LEU A 297 7.15 3.99 36.98
CA LEU A 297 6.75 4.74 35.80
C LEU A 297 5.71 3.98 34.97
N GLU A 298 5.93 2.69 34.72
CA GLU A 298 4.99 1.82 34.00
C GLU A 298 3.60 1.81 34.64
N LYS A 299 3.51 1.67 35.97
CA LYS A 299 2.23 1.67 36.69
C LYS A 299 1.45 2.97 36.45
N LEU A 300 2.13 4.12 36.37
CA LEU A 300 1.51 5.41 36.11
C LEU A 300 1.08 5.58 34.65
N LEU A 301 1.95 5.21 33.71
CA LEU A 301 1.69 5.34 32.27
C LEU A 301 0.56 4.40 31.81
N ARG A 302 0.49 3.18 32.33
CA ARG A 302 -0.56 2.18 31.99
C ARG A 302 -2.00 2.65 32.29
N LEU A 303 -2.18 3.71 33.10
CA LEU A 303 -3.49 4.29 33.38
C LEU A 303 -4.14 4.95 32.16
N PHE A 304 -3.34 5.59 31.30
CA PHE A 304 -3.82 6.39 30.16
C PHE A 304 -3.15 6.05 28.83
N MET A 305 -2.22 5.11 28.83
CA MET A 305 -1.44 4.69 27.66
C MET A 305 -1.26 3.17 27.67
N ALA A 306 -1.36 2.55 26.49
CA ALA A 306 -0.92 1.18 26.26
C ALA A 306 0.06 1.16 25.09
N ARG A 307 1.09 0.32 25.17
CA ARG A 307 2.06 0.13 24.09
C ARG A 307 2.50 -1.32 24.07
N THR A 308 2.13 -1.99 22.99
CA THR A 308 2.57 -3.34 22.65
C THR A 308 3.77 -3.24 21.72
N GLU A 309 4.74 -4.12 21.91
CA GLU A 309 5.93 -4.22 21.07
C GLU A 309 6.16 -5.67 20.65
N ARG A 310 6.88 -5.86 19.55
CA ARG A 310 7.35 -7.18 19.14
C ARG A 310 8.49 -7.65 20.05
N PRO A 311 8.64 -8.97 20.25
CA PRO A 311 9.85 -9.53 20.86
C PRO A 311 11.12 -9.06 20.14
N HIS A 312 12.25 -8.95 20.84
CA HIS A 312 13.52 -8.51 20.23
C HIS A 312 13.97 -9.42 19.09
N ASP A 313 13.65 -10.71 19.19
CA ASP A 313 13.99 -11.75 18.21
C ASP A 313 13.09 -11.69 16.94
N ALA A 314 12.13 -10.76 16.92
CA ALA A 314 11.20 -10.60 15.82
C ALA A 314 11.80 -9.75 14.68
N HIS A 315 12.33 -10.49 13.71
CA HIS A 315 12.06 -10.33 12.29
C HIS A 315 12.65 -9.18 11.47
N VAL A 316 13.48 -8.25 11.96
CA VAL A 316 14.22 -7.33 11.07
C VAL A 316 15.73 -7.52 11.19
N GLU A 317 16.33 -8.02 10.11
CA GLU A 317 17.77 -8.11 9.90
C GLU A 317 18.24 -6.84 9.21
N ARG A 318 19.01 -6.01 9.94
CA ARG A 318 19.61 -4.78 9.45
C ARG A 318 20.99 -5.07 8.84
N VAL A 319 21.15 -4.82 7.56
CA VAL A 319 22.35 -5.19 6.79
C VAL A 319 22.95 -3.98 6.08
N VAL A 320 24.24 -3.74 6.26
CA VAL A 320 24.99 -2.74 5.50
C VAL A 320 25.37 -3.33 4.15
N VAL A 321 25.07 -2.60 3.08
CA VAL A 321 25.47 -2.94 1.71
C VAL A 321 26.37 -1.84 1.18
N ASN A 322 27.65 -2.15 1.00
CA ASN A 322 28.63 -1.20 0.48
C ASN A 322 28.46 -0.99 -1.03
N ALA A 323 28.22 0.26 -1.42
CA ALA A 323 28.07 0.69 -2.81
C ALA A 323 29.43 1.17 -3.36
N ALA A 324 30.28 0.22 -3.73
CA ALA A 324 31.62 0.48 -4.24
C ALA A 324 31.61 1.41 -5.47
N LEU A 325 32.51 2.39 -5.46
CA LEU A 325 32.73 3.35 -6.54
C LEU A 325 33.63 2.76 -7.62
N ASP A 326 33.32 3.04 -8.88
CA ASP A 326 34.14 2.70 -10.04
C ASP A 326 34.54 3.94 -10.87
N LYS A 327 35.34 3.72 -11.92
CA LYS A 327 35.81 4.78 -12.83
C LYS A 327 34.65 5.44 -13.60
N ASN A 328 33.60 4.70 -13.94
CA ASN A 328 32.45 5.19 -14.70
C ASN A 328 31.58 6.12 -13.85
N ASP A 329 31.47 5.87 -12.55
CA ASP A 329 30.75 6.73 -11.61
C ASP A 329 31.41 8.11 -11.52
N LEU A 330 32.73 8.14 -11.37
CA LEU A 330 33.50 9.39 -11.32
C LEU A 330 33.43 10.14 -12.66
N ALA A 331 33.46 9.41 -13.78
CA ALA A 331 33.24 10.00 -15.09
C ALA A 331 31.83 10.61 -15.23
N ALA A 332 30.79 9.94 -14.71
CA ALA A 332 29.42 10.45 -14.70
C ALA A 332 29.31 11.75 -13.90
N LEU A 333 29.92 11.80 -12.70
CA LEU A 333 29.95 12.99 -11.87
C LEU A 333 30.68 14.15 -12.56
N ARG A 334 31.86 13.89 -13.14
CA ARG A 334 32.64 14.90 -13.88
C ARG A 334 31.86 15.50 -15.04
N GLN A 335 31.17 14.67 -15.83
CA GLN A 335 30.31 15.13 -16.93
C GLN A 335 29.17 16.02 -16.43
N ALA A 336 28.48 15.61 -15.37
CA ALA A 336 27.36 16.35 -14.82
C ALA A 336 27.80 17.70 -14.22
N ILE A 337 28.93 17.73 -13.50
CA ILE A 337 29.54 18.96 -12.97
C ILE A 337 29.98 19.90 -14.09
N ALA A 338 30.58 19.38 -15.17
CA ALA A 338 31.01 20.19 -16.30
C ALA A 338 29.83 20.93 -16.95
N LEU A 339 28.69 20.24 -17.11
CA LEU A 339 27.46 20.85 -17.61
C LEU A 339 26.88 21.88 -16.64
N LEU A 340 26.86 21.59 -15.34
CA LEU A 340 26.41 22.56 -14.33
C LEU A 340 27.28 23.83 -14.32
N LYS A 341 28.62 23.68 -14.43
CA LYS A 341 29.56 24.80 -14.54
C LYS A 341 29.29 25.65 -15.78
N ALA A 342 28.97 25.00 -16.92
CA ALA A 342 28.64 25.70 -18.15
C ALA A 342 27.24 26.35 -18.12
N ALA A 343 26.34 25.87 -17.26
CA ALA A 343 24.96 26.35 -17.17
C ALA A 343 24.77 27.54 -16.21
N SER A 344 25.69 27.78 -15.29
CA SER A 344 25.53 28.76 -14.20
C SER A 344 26.51 29.95 -14.31
N PRO A 345 26.09 31.13 -14.80
CA PRO A 345 26.97 32.30 -14.94
C PRO A 345 27.03 33.26 -13.73
N ALA A 346 26.28 33.10 -12.63
CA ALA A 346 26.20 34.14 -11.58
C ALA A 346 26.23 33.68 -10.10
N SER A 347 27.19 34.28 -9.36
CA SER A 347 27.26 34.72 -7.94
C SER A 347 27.13 33.79 -6.70
N LYS A 348 27.69 34.35 -5.61
CA LYS A 348 27.87 34.05 -4.16
C LYS A 348 27.62 32.66 -3.54
N ASP A 349 26.79 31.79 -4.11
CA ASP A 349 26.34 30.54 -3.44
C ASP A 349 26.80 29.25 -4.15
N ARG A 350 27.89 29.39 -4.91
CA ARG A 350 28.44 28.34 -5.77
C ARG A 350 28.75 27.06 -4.99
N ARG A 351 29.34 27.18 -3.79
CA ARG A 351 29.76 26.03 -2.96
C ARG A 351 28.57 25.19 -2.49
N HIS A 352 27.52 25.82 -1.97
CA HIS A 352 26.31 25.12 -1.51
C HIS A 352 25.64 24.36 -2.66
N ARG A 353 25.50 25.00 -3.83
CA ARG A 353 24.94 24.35 -5.03
C ARG A 353 25.73 23.12 -5.47
N PHE A 354 27.07 23.17 -5.45
CA PHE A 354 27.88 21.99 -5.79
C PHE A 354 27.73 20.87 -4.77
N ALA A 355 27.64 21.19 -3.47
CA ALA A 355 27.42 20.20 -2.42
C ALA A 355 26.07 19.49 -2.59
N GLU A 356 24.97 20.24 -2.78
CA GLU A 356 23.65 19.66 -3.06
C GLU A 356 23.64 18.81 -4.35
N PHE A 357 24.38 19.23 -5.37
CA PHE A 357 24.46 18.49 -6.63
C PHE A 357 25.19 17.14 -6.47
N VAL A 358 26.20 17.07 -5.60
CA VAL A 358 26.85 15.80 -5.23
C VAL A 358 25.88 14.89 -4.48
N GLU A 359 25.08 15.43 -3.55
CA GLU A 359 24.03 14.66 -2.86
C GLU A 359 22.95 14.13 -3.82
N LEU A 360 22.56 14.94 -4.80
CA LEU A 360 21.66 14.54 -5.88
C LEU A 360 22.27 13.43 -6.75
N TRP A 361 23.56 13.54 -7.10
CA TRP A 361 24.27 12.53 -7.87
C TRP A 361 24.37 11.19 -7.13
N LYS A 362 24.75 11.19 -5.84
CA LYS A 362 24.78 9.98 -5.00
C LYS A 362 23.42 9.28 -4.94
N SER A 363 22.34 10.05 -5.08
CA SER A 363 20.97 9.56 -4.90
C SER A 363 20.25 9.24 -6.20
N THR A 364 20.66 9.79 -7.34
CA THR A 364 19.87 9.77 -8.59
C THR A 364 20.66 9.14 -9.73
N PRO A 365 20.39 7.85 -10.07
CA PRO A 365 20.99 7.19 -11.22
C PRO A 365 20.71 7.96 -12.52
N TYR A 366 21.72 8.05 -13.38
CA TYR A 366 21.63 8.77 -14.65
C TYR A 366 21.07 10.21 -14.46
N LEU A 367 21.60 10.94 -13.48
CA LEU A 367 21.12 12.24 -13.00
C LEU A 367 20.62 13.18 -14.11
N LEU A 368 21.39 13.33 -15.20
CA LEU A 368 21.04 14.25 -16.29
C LEU A 368 19.81 13.83 -17.10
N SER A 369 19.41 12.56 -17.01
CA SER A 369 18.17 12.04 -17.61
C SER A 369 16.97 12.13 -16.68
N ALA A 370 17.19 12.38 -15.38
CA ALA A 370 16.15 12.38 -14.36
C ALA A 370 15.86 13.78 -13.77
N LEU A 371 16.83 14.70 -13.82
CA LEU A 371 16.74 15.97 -13.13
C LEU A 371 15.73 16.92 -13.81
N GLY A 372 14.59 17.15 -13.14
CA GLY A 372 13.45 17.97 -13.58
C GLY A 372 13.59 19.50 -13.38
N ASP A 373 12.63 20.27 -13.93
CA ASP A 373 12.59 21.74 -13.81
C ASP A 373 12.26 22.19 -12.37
N LYS A 374 11.86 21.23 -11.53
CA LYS A 374 11.66 21.44 -10.09
C LYS A 374 12.97 21.74 -9.35
N TYR A 375 14.12 21.41 -9.94
CA TYR A 375 15.44 21.62 -9.37
C TYR A 375 16.13 22.79 -10.06
N ALA A 376 16.75 23.71 -9.30
CA ALA A 376 17.48 24.85 -9.86
C ALA A 376 18.54 24.41 -10.89
N ALA A 377 19.41 23.47 -10.50
CA ALA A 377 20.39 22.86 -11.41
C ALA A 377 19.75 22.21 -12.64
N GLY A 378 18.55 21.63 -12.50
CA GLY A 378 17.81 21.01 -13.59
C GLY A 378 17.25 22.02 -14.59
N ARG A 379 16.81 23.20 -14.14
CA ARG A 379 16.38 24.31 -15.00
C ARG A 379 17.55 24.87 -15.79
N ASP A 380 18.64 25.20 -15.10
CA ASP A 380 19.84 25.80 -15.68
C ASP A 380 20.42 24.90 -16.80
N ILE A 381 20.58 23.59 -16.50
CA ILE A 381 21.08 22.62 -17.48
C ILE A 381 20.15 22.53 -18.69
N ARG A 382 18.82 22.59 -18.50
CA ARG A 382 17.88 22.54 -19.63
C ARG A 382 17.91 23.79 -20.49
N GLU A 383 17.98 24.96 -19.89
CA GLU A 383 18.14 26.21 -20.63
C GLU A 383 19.41 26.18 -21.46
N LEU A 384 20.51 25.66 -20.92
CA LEU A 384 21.74 25.43 -21.66
C LEU A 384 21.55 24.45 -22.83
N LEU A 385 20.83 23.34 -22.62
CA LEU A 385 20.55 22.34 -23.68
C LEU A 385 19.62 22.87 -24.78
N LYS A 386 18.80 23.90 -24.51
CA LYS A 386 17.99 24.58 -25.54
C LYS A 386 18.84 25.45 -26.47
N LYS A 387 19.97 25.97 -25.99
CA LYS A 387 20.85 26.92 -26.73
C LYS A 387 21.81 26.25 -27.72
N GLY A 388 21.81 24.93 -27.86
CA GLY A 388 22.60 24.22 -28.87
C GLY A 388 22.55 22.69 -28.73
N PRO A 389 22.93 21.91 -29.77
CA PRO A 389 22.79 20.46 -29.81
C PRO A 389 23.87 19.74 -28.97
N ARG A 390 23.94 20.01 -27.67
CA ARG A 390 24.78 19.25 -26.75
C ARG A 390 24.11 17.91 -26.45
N ARG A 391 24.68 16.82 -26.98
CA ARG A 391 24.17 15.46 -26.72
C ARG A 391 24.51 15.05 -25.29
N LEU A 392 23.48 14.69 -24.52
CA LEU A 392 23.62 13.96 -23.28
C LEU A 392 24.19 12.56 -23.56
N ARG A 393 25.37 12.25 -23.02
CA ARG A 393 26.11 11.00 -23.23
C ARG A 393 26.16 10.14 -21.97
N THR A 394 26.44 8.86 -22.14
CA THR A 394 26.82 7.96 -21.04
C THR A 394 28.17 8.40 -20.44
N PRO A 395 28.45 8.07 -19.16
CA PRO A 395 27.61 7.33 -18.23
C PRO A 395 26.60 8.19 -17.44
N SER A 396 26.64 9.54 -17.55
CA SER A 396 25.77 10.44 -16.77
C SER A 396 24.31 10.50 -17.25
N ALA A 397 24.00 10.02 -18.47
CA ALA A 397 22.67 10.02 -19.07
C ALA A 397 22.38 8.75 -19.89
N LEU A 398 21.09 8.41 -20.00
CA LEU A 398 20.58 7.29 -20.82
C LEU A 398 20.47 7.70 -22.29
N THR A 399 20.95 6.88 -23.23
CA THR A 399 20.83 7.14 -24.67
C THR A 399 19.41 6.87 -25.19
N VAL A 400 19.07 7.39 -26.39
CA VAL A 400 17.77 7.09 -27.01
C VAL A 400 17.64 5.60 -27.32
N GLY A 401 18.71 4.94 -27.77
CA GLY A 401 18.71 3.49 -28.01
C GLY A 401 18.42 2.68 -26.75
N GLN A 402 18.97 3.09 -25.60
CA GLN A 402 18.66 2.46 -24.31
C GLN A 402 17.20 2.68 -23.91
N LEU A 403 16.68 3.92 -24.04
CA LEU A 403 15.30 4.25 -23.71
C LEU A 403 14.28 3.53 -24.60
N GLU A 404 14.57 3.41 -25.90
CA GLU A 404 13.76 2.65 -26.84
C GLU A 404 13.94 1.13 -26.69
N ARG A 405 14.88 0.70 -25.83
CA ARG A 405 15.27 -0.71 -25.59
C ARG A 405 15.77 -1.41 -26.85
N ASN A 406 16.39 -0.64 -27.75
CA ASN A 406 17.08 -1.13 -28.95
C ASN A 406 18.53 -1.53 -28.65
N SER A 407 19.08 -1.04 -27.54
CA SER A 407 20.41 -1.39 -27.04
C SER A 407 20.33 -1.75 -25.56
N SER A 408 21.19 -2.69 -25.13
CA SER A 408 21.37 -3.00 -23.71
C SER A 408 21.75 -1.76 -22.90
N LEU A 409 21.39 -1.75 -21.61
CA LEU A 409 21.86 -0.74 -20.67
C LEU A 409 23.38 -0.78 -20.51
N GLY A 410 24.01 -1.95 -20.73
CA GLY A 410 25.43 -2.19 -20.48
C GLY A 410 25.74 -2.15 -18.99
N ASP A 411 26.96 -1.71 -18.65
CA ASP A 411 27.37 -1.52 -17.26
C ASP A 411 26.53 -0.45 -16.57
N ILE A 412 26.04 -0.79 -15.39
CA ILE A 412 25.20 0.10 -14.59
C ILE A 412 26.06 1.25 -14.04
N GLY A 413 25.82 2.46 -14.55
CA GLY A 413 26.56 3.67 -14.16
C GLY A 413 26.04 4.36 -12.90
N HIS A 414 25.90 3.62 -11.80
CA HIS A 414 25.60 4.20 -10.47
C HIS A 414 25.91 3.21 -9.33
N PRO A 415 26.66 3.60 -8.29
CA PRO A 415 27.14 2.70 -7.25
C PRO A 415 26.00 2.07 -6.43
N ARG A 416 25.05 2.89 -5.95
CA ARG A 416 23.90 2.35 -5.19
C ARG A 416 22.98 1.46 -6.02
N LEU A 417 22.92 1.67 -7.34
CA LEU A 417 22.05 0.88 -8.20
C LEU A 417 22.65 -0.53 -8.40
N ARG A 418 23.97 -0.60 -8.60
CA ARG A 418 24.72 -1.87 -8.61
C ARG A 418 24.57 -2.61 -7.28
N ALA A 419 24.75 -1.91 -6.16
CA ALA A 419 24.57 -2.49 -4.83
C ALA A 419 23.16 -3.03 -4.59
N LEU A 420 22.13 -2.27 -4.99
CA LEU A 420 20.72 -2.69 -4.89
C LEU A 420 20.46 -3.95 -5.73
N ILE A 421 20.92 -3.98 -6.98
CA ILE A 421 20.77 -5.14 -7.88
C ILE A 421 21.50 -6.37 -7.30
N GLY A 422 22.71 -6.18 -6.77
CA GLY A 422 23.45 -7.24 -6.07
C GLY A 422 22.68 -7.78 -4.85
N ALA A 423 22.13 -6.90 -4.01
CA ALA A 423 21.36 -7.30 -2.82
C ALA A 423 19.99 -7.93 -3.15
N MET A 424 19.45 -7.66 -4.33
CA MET A 424 18.28 -8.37 -4.85
C MET A 424 18.64 -9.80 -5.29
N GLY A 425 19.88 -10.03 -5.73
CA GLY A 425 20.36 -11.33 -6.20
C GLY A 425 19.53 -11.84 -7.36
N ARG A 426 19.06 -13.10 -7.29
CA ARG A 426 18.18 -13.70 -8.30
C ARG A 426 16.90 -12.87 -8.56
N ASP A 427 16.39 -12.11 -7.57
CA ASP A 427 15.20 -11.27 -7.77
C ASP A 427 15.38 -10.15 -8.80
N ALA A 428 16.62 -9.73 -9.10
CA ALA A 428 16.89 -8.73 -10.14
C ALA A 428 16.97 -9.31 -11.55
N GLN A 429 17.19 -10.62 -11.68
CA GLN A 429 17.51 -11.29 -12.94
C GLN A 429 16.43 -12.29 -13.36
N ASP A 430 15.70 -12.86 -12.41
CA ASP A 430 14.65 -13.82 -12.68
C ASP A 430 13.51 -13.16 -13.47
N HIS A 431 13.38 -13.60 -14.71
CA HIS A 431 12.36 -13.18 -15.64
C HIS A 431 11.00 -13.80 -15.29
N ARG A 432 10.37 -13.30 -14.22
CA ARG A 432 9.09 -13.81 -13.69
C ARG A 432 7.90 -12.89 -13.99
N LEU A 433 6.71 -13.48 -14.10
CA LEU A 433 5.43 -12.76 -14.23
C LEU A 433 4.69 -12.59 -12.91
N TRP A 434 5.04 -13.38 -11.91
CA TRP A 434 4.56 -13.28 -10.54
C TRP A 434 5.57 -13.93 -9.59
N LEU A 435 5.45 -13.64 -8.30
CA LEU A 435 6.25 -14.28 -7.26
C LEU A 435 5.77 -15.70 -7.00
N ALA A 436 6.71 -16.59 -6.67
CA ALA A 436 6.40 -17.96 -6.28
C ALA A 436 5.49 -17.99 -5.03
N PRO A 437 4.54 -18.93 -4.96
CA PRO A 437 3.64 -19.04 -3.82
C PRO A 437 4.38 -19.54 -2.58
N THR A 438 3.91 -19.16 -1.40
CA THR A 438 4.56 -19.55 -0.14
C THR A 438 4.39 -21.04 0.15
N VAL A 439 3.27 -21.63 -0.28
CA VAL A 439 2.94 -23.06 -0.16
C VAL A 439 2.92 -23.67 -1.57
N PRO A 440 4.05 -24.16 -2.11
CA PRO A 440 4.08 -24.69 -3.47
C PRO A 440 3.32 -26.01 -3.61
N TYR A 441 2.59 -26.15 -4.71
CA TYR A 441 2.01 -27.40 -5.19
C TYR A 441 2.93 -28.10 -6.20
N ILE A 442 3.77 -27.31 -6.87
CA ILE A 442 4.75 -27.77 -7.83
C ILE A 442 6.14 -27.68 -7.21
N CYS A 443 6.94 -28.73 -7.36
CA CYS A 443 8.32 -28.69 -6.90
C CYS A 443 9.16 -27.77 -7.80
N ASP A 444 9.99 -26.98 -7.15
CA ASP A 444 11.00 -26.15 -7.80
C ASP A 444 12.34 -26.59 -7.19
N PRO A 445 13.15 -27.38 -7.93
CA PRO A 445 14.41 -27.90 -7.39
C PRO A 445 15.42 -26.80 -7.09
N ASP A 446 15.31 -25.64 -7.73
CA ASP A 446 16.18 -24.47 -7.50
C ASP A 446 15.71 -23.60 -6.33
N ARG A 447 14.53 -23.92 -5.76
CA ARG A 447 13.94 -23.23 -4.62
C ARG A 447 14.57 -23.72 -3.32
N ILE A 448 15.39 -22.86 -2.74
CA ILE A 448 15.90 -23.05 -1.39
C ILE A 448 14.72 -22.98 -0.42
N PRO A 449 14.44 -24.04 0.38
CA PRO A 449 13.38 -24.03 1.37
C PRO A 449 13.52 -22.82 2.31
N GLY A 450 12.45 -22.02 2.42
CA GLY A 450 12.43 -20.83 3.26
C GLY A 450 12.97 -19.53 2.63
N VAL A 451 13.80 -19.59 1.57
CA VAL A 451 14.30 -18.38 0.87
C VAL A 451 13.50 -18.17 -0.42
N GLY A 452 12.26 -17.70 -0.28
CA GLY A 452 11.38 -17.38 -1.41
C GLY A 452 11.69 -16.01 -2.06
N PRO A 453 11.30 -15.81 -3.33
CA PRO A 453 11.46 -14.52 -4.01
C PRO A 453 10.65 -13.43 -3.28
N SER A 454 11.13 -12.19 -3.35
CA SER A 454 10.47 -11.07 -2.67
C SER A 454 10.49 -9.81 -3.50
N LYS A 455 9.46 -8.99 -3.32
CA LYS A 455 9.52 -7.59 -3.73
C LYS A 455 10.52 -6.79 -2.91
N THR A 456 10.90 -5.65 -3.45
CA THR A 456 11.82 -4.70 -2.82
C THR A 456 11.17 -3.33 -2.73
N LEU A 457 11.17 -2.74 -1.53
CA LEU A 457 10.73 -1.37 -1.28
C LEU A 457 11.96 -0.47 -1.11
N VAL A 458 12.03 0.66 -1.82
CA VAL A 458 13.19 1.56 -1.80
C VAL A 458 12.78 2.95 -1.34
N PHE A 459 13.39 3.42 -0.24
CA PHE A 459 13.17 4.76 0.31
C PHE A 459 14.30 5.72 -0.02
N THR A 460 13.96 6.83 -0.69
CA THR A 460 14.90 7.89 -1.06
C THR A 460 14.57 9.22 -0.37
N SER A 461 15.54 10.13 -0.29
CA SER A 461 15.31 11.49 0.23
C SER A 461 14.93 12.49 -0.87
N TRP A 462 15.31 12.22 -2.11
CA TRP A 462 15.14 13.15 -3.23
C TRP A 462 14.03 12.72 -4.19
N SER A 463 13.18 13.65 -4.62
CA SER A 463 12.05 13.37 -5.53
C SER A 463 12.46 12.91 -6.94
N ALA A 464 13.64 13.28 -7.43
CA ALA A 464 14.18 12.82 -8.71
C ALA A 464 14.64 11.34 -8.68
N ALA A 465 14.97 10.79 -7.51
CA ALA A 465 15.55 9.46 -7.39
C ALA A 465 14.55 8.32 -7.68
N PRO A 466 13.31 8.29 -7.14
CA PRO A 466 12.36 7.22 -7.39
C PRO A 466 12.10 6.92 -8.87
N PRO A 467 11.73 7.90 -9.73
CA PRO A 467 11.51 7.64 -11.15
C PRO A 467 12.80 7.21 -11.86
N ALA A 468 13.97 7.75 -11.47
CA ALA A 468 15.25 7.40 -12.06
C ALA A 468 15.63 5.93 -11.79
N ILE A 469 15.51 5.49 -10.53
CA ILE A 469 15.76 4.12 -10.10
C ILE A 469 14.79 3.17 -10.82
N ALA A 470 13.49 3.51 -10.85
CA ALA A 470 12.50 2.70 -11.53
C ALA A 470 12.80 2.56 -13.04
N THR A 471 13.10 3.67 -13.73
CA THR A 471 13.47 3.65 -15.15
C THR A 471 14.69 2.75 -15.38
N ALA A 472 15.76 2.91 -14.60
CA ALA A 472 16.97 2.13 -14.76
C ALA A 472 16.76 0.62 -14.51
N LEU A 473 16.01 0.25 -13.45
CA LEU A 473 15.68 -1.15 -13.17
C LEU A 473 14.84 -1.79 -14.27
N ASN A 474 13.88 -1.05 -14.84
CA ASN A 474 13.09 -1.55 -15.96
C ASN A 474 13.94 -1.77 -17.22
N LEU A 475 14.92 -0.89 -17.49
CA LEU A 475 15.85 -1.06 -18.61
C LEU A 475 16.83 -2.22 -18.40
N HIS A 476 17.15 -2.53 -17.15
CA HIS A 476 18.02 -3.64 -16.80
C HIS A 476 17.29 -4.99 -16.85
N ALA A 477 16.08 -5.10 -16.28
CA ALA A 477 15.42 -6.37 -16.00
C ALA A 477 14.39 -6.83 -17.05
N GLU A 478 13.77 -5.90 -17.81
CA GLU A 478 12.71 -6.29 -18.76
C GLU A 478 13.24 -6.78 -20.10
N LEU A 479 12.90 -8.02 -20.44
CA LEU A 479 13.13 -8.58 -21.78
C LEU A 479 12.21 -7.95 -22.84
N ARG A 480 12.71 -7.93 -24.08
CA ARG A 480 11.90 -7.68 -25.28
C ARG A 480 11.92 -8.87 -26.22
N PRO A 481 10.83 -9.13 -26.97
CA PRO A 481 10.84 -10.15 -28.00
C PRO A 481 11.93 -9.85 -29.04
N SER A 482 12.74 -10.84 -29.38
CA SER A 482 13.71 -10.74 -30.48
C SER A 482 12.98 -10.91 -31.82
N GLY A 483 13.10 -9.91 -32.70
CA GLY A 483 12.62 -9.97 -34.09
C GLY A 483 11.42 -9.07 -34.46
N LYS A 484 11.21 -8.87 -35.77
CA LYS A 484 10.01 -8.20 -36.32
C LYS A 484 8.79 -8.92 -35.78
N LYS A 485 7.83 -8.16 -35.21
CA LYS A 485 6.53 -8.62 -34.68
C LYS A 485 5.95 -9.76 -35.53
N LYS A 486 6.27 -11.02 -35.20
CA LYS A 486 5.43 -12.13 -35.66
C LYS A 486 4.17 -11.99 -34.82
N ASP A 487 3.06 -11.68 -35.48
CA ASP A 487 1.76 -11.56 -34.83
C ASP A 487 1.60 -12.72 -33.85
N LEU A 488 1.60 -12.39 -32.56
CA LEU A 488 1.20 -13.33 -31.54
C LEU A 488 -0.30 -13.46 -31.72
N LYS A 489 -0.72 -14.41 -32.55
CA LYS A 489 -2.10 -14.58 -33.00
C LYS A 489 -2.99 -15.05 -31.84
N PHE A 490 -3.25 -14.15 -30.91
CA PHE A 490 -4.40 -14.21 -29.99
C PHE A 490 -5.70 -13.82 -30.69
N SER A 491 -5.55 -13.21 -31.87
CA SER A 491 -6.60 -12.87 -32.82
C SER A 491 -6.24 -13.39 -34.22
N ARG A 492 -7.27 -13.61 -35.03
CA ARG A 492 -7.22 -13.95 -36.45
C ARG A 492 -8.20 -13.04 -37.17
N ILE A 493 -7.75 -12.43 -38.26
CA ILE A 493 -8.69 -11.73 -39.16
C ILE A 493 -9.51 -12.80 -39.87
N SER A 494 -10.83 -12.75 -39.69
CA SER A 494 -11.77 -13.62 -40.35
C SER A 494 -11.72 -13.36 -41.86
N LYS A 495 -11.42 -14.40 -42.65
CA LYS A 495 -11.40 -14.28 -44.11
C LYS A 495 -12.79 -13.98 -44.71
N ARG A 496 -13.86 -14.18 -43.93
CA ARG A 496 -15.26 -14.01 -44.38
C ARG A 496 -15.82 -12.63 -44.06
N THR A 497 -15.48 -12.07 -42.90
CA THR A 497 -16.06 -10.79 -42.41
C THR A 497 -15.06 -9.65 -42.36
N GLY A 498 -13.75 -9.92 -42.50
CA GLY A 498 -12.68 -8.92 -42.34
C GLY A 498 -12.48 -8.47 -40.90
N VAL A 499 -13.26 -8.98 -39.95
CA VAL A 499 -13.20 -8.62 -38.52
C VAL A 499 -12.14 -9.46 -37.82
N GLU A 500 -11.43 -8.84 -36.87
CA GLU A 500 -10.47 -9.50 -35.99
C GLU A 500 -11.20 -10.37 -34.94
N GLU A 501 -11.19 -11.69 -35.13
CA GLU A 501 -11.79 -12.68 -34.23
C GLU A 501 -10.74 -13.25 -33.26
N THR A 502 -11.04 -13.32 -31.96
CA THR A 502 -10.13 -13.93 -30.98
C THR A 502 -10.06 -15.46 -31.18
N VAL A 503 -8.86 -16.04 -31.09
CA VAL A 503 -8.65 -17.49 -31.29
C VAL A 503 -9.31 -18.30 -30.17
N ARG A 504 -9.95 -19.43 -30.50
CA ARG A 504 -10.63 -20.33 -29.53
C ARG A 504 -9.75 -20.73 -28.32
N SER A 505 -8.44 -20.88 -28.53
CA SER A 505 -7.48 -21.19 -27.46
C SER A 505 -7.35 -20.07 -26.42
N THR A 506 -7.51 -18.80 -26.80
CA THR A 506 -7.52 -17.65 -25.87
C THR A 506 -8.70 -17.76 -24.89
N TYR A 507 -9.86 -18.20 -25.37
CA TYR A 507 -11.04 -18.40 -24.53
C TYR A 507 -10.85 -19.55 -23.56
N VAL A 508 -10.26 -20.67 -23.99
CA VAL A 508 -10.02 -21.82 -23.10
C VAL A 508 -9.05 -21.49 -21.96
N LEU A 509 -8.16 -20.50 -22.13
CA LEU A 509 -7.32 -19.98 -21.05
C LEU A 509 -8.08 -19.06 -20.10
N ALA A 510 -8.88 -18.13 -20.63
CA ALA A 510 -9.57 -17.12 -19.84
C ALA A 510 -10.82 -17.66 -19.13
N ALA A 511 -11.57 -18.53 -19.80
CA ALA A 511 -12.85 -19.06 -19.35
C ALA A 511 -12.68 -20.14 -18.28
N PRO A 512 -13.46 -20.09 -17.17
CA PRO A 512 -13.50 -21.18 -16.22
C PRO A 512 -14.06 -22.46 -16.87
N LEU A 513 -13.19 -23.46 -17.06
CA LEU A 513 -13.59 -24.83 -17.39
C LEU A 513 -14.18 -25.49 -16.13
N TRP A 514 -15.41 -25.12 -15.80
CA TRP A 514 -16.03 -25.38 -14.50
C TRP A 514 -16.20 -26.87 -14.17
N ARG A 515 -16.39 -27.76 -15.16
CA ARG A 515 -16.43 -29.21 -14.90
C ARG A 515 -15.05 -29.74 -14.60
N PHE A 516 -14.02 -29.25 -15.27
CA PHE A 516 -12.64 -29.58 -14.92
C PHE A 516 -12.30 -29.08 -13.52
N ALA A 517 -12.63 -27.83 -13.20
CA ALA A 517 -12.42 -27.27 -11.87
C ALA A 517 -13.22 -27.97 -10.75
N GLY A 518 -14.39 -28.53 -11.08
CA GLY A 518 -15.25 -29.26 -10.15
C GLY A 518 -14.78 -30.68 -9.85
N HIS A 519 -14.13 -31.34 -10.81
CA HIS A 519 -13.75 -32.76 -10.73
C HIS A 519 -12.23 -32.99 -10.67
N SER A 520 -11.43 -31.93 -10.75
CA SER A 520 -9.98 -32.01 -10.60
C SER A 520 -9.42 -30.84 -9.81
N ASP A 521 -8.40 -31.12 -9.01
CA ASP A 521 -7.82 -30.19 -8.07
C ASP A 521 -6.31 -30.46 -7.83
N PRO A 522 -5.42 -29.56 -8.30
CA PRO A 522 -3.98 -29.65 -8.04
C PRO A 522 -3.61 -29.69 -6.55
N PHE A 523 -4.38 -29.02 -5.68
CA PHE A 523 -4.12 -29.05 -4.23
C PHE A 523 -4.40 -30.45 -3.65
N VAL A 524 -5.46 -31.11 -4.11
CA VAL A 524 -5.78 -32.49 -3.71
C VAL A 524 -4.74 -33.47 -4.26
N ALA A 525 -4.28 -33.26 -5.50
CA ALA A 525 -3.22 -34.07 -6.10
C ALA A 525 -1.92 -34.00 -5.29
N MET A 526 -1.46 -32.79 -4.97
CA MET A 526 -0.27 -32.56 -4.12
C MET A 526 -0.47 -33.16 -2.71
N ARG A 527 -1.61 -32.90 -2.06
CA ARG A 527 -1.87 -33.39 -0.71
C ARG A 527 -1.94 -34.92 -0.64
N GLY A 528 -2.48 -35.56 -1.68
CA GLY A 528 -2.51 -37.02 -1.80
C GLY A 528 -1.14 -37.66 -2.03
N ALA A 529 -0.17 -36.89 -2.54
CA ALA A 529 1.23 -37.32 -2.64
C ALA A 529 2.00 -37.07 -1.34
N GLY A 530 1.60 -36.06 -0.56
CA GLY A 530 2.34 -35.66 0.63
C GLY A 530 3.67 -34.99 0.28
N HIS A 531 3.77 -34.30 -0.85
CA HIS A 531 4.87 -33.41 -1.22
C HIS A 531 4.50 -32.60 -2.47
N PRO A 532 5.13 -31.43 -2.72
CA PRO A 532 5.01 -30.74 -4.00
C PRO A 532 5.43 -31.65 -5.18
N LEU A 533 4.72 -31.55 -6.31
CA LEU A 533 4.83 -32.48 -7.43
C LEU A 533 5.59 -31.89 -8.60
N ASP A 534 6.28 -32.72 -9.38
CA ASP A 534 6.79 -32.28 -10.68
C ASP A 534 5.63 -31.92 -11.63
N PRO A 535 5.82 -30.99 -12.59
CA PRO A 535 4.77 -30.63 -13.55
C PRO A 535 4.17 -31.84 -14.29
N GLY A 536 5.00 -32.82 -14.65
CA GLY A 536 4.55 -34.05 -15.30
C GLY A 536 3.67 -34.93 -14.40
N GLU A 537 4.07 -35.10 -13.13
CA GLU A 537 3.30 -35.86 -12.15
C GLU A 537 1.97 -35.18 -11.83
N MET A 538 1.97 -33.85 -11.69
CA MET A 538 0.75 -33.06 -11.49
C MET A 538 -0.25 -33.31 -12.62
N VAL A 539 0.21 -33.26 -13.88
CA VAL A 539 -0.64 -33.55 -15.05
C VAL A 539 -1.16 -34.98 -15.01
N ALA A 540 -0.34 -35.95 -14.66
CA ALA A 540 -0.76 -37.36 -14.58
C ALA A 540 -1.83 -37.58 -13.50
N ARG A 541 -1.69 -36.98 -12.32
CA ARG A 541 -2.67 -37.08 -11.23
C ARG A 541 -3.97 -36.34 -11.55
N VAL A 542 -3.89 -35.14 -12.13
CA VAL A 542 -5.07 -34.40 -12.59
C VAL A 542 -5.80 -35.17 -13.70
N ARG A 543 -5.07 -35.79 -14.63
CA ARG A 543 -5.65 -36.68 -15.64
C ARG A 543 -6.39 -37.84 -14.98
N GLN A 544 -5.80 -38.49 -13.98
CA GLN A 544 -6.46 -39.58 -13.25
C GLN A 544 -7.76 -39.11 -12.60
N GLN A 545 -7.77 -37.94 -11.95
CA GLN A 545 -8.99 -37.37 -11.37
C GLN A 545 -10.11 -37.17 -12.41
N LEU A 546 -9.76 -36.74 -13.63
CA LEU A 546 -10.74 -36.58 -14.73
C LEU A 546 -11.26 -37.93 -15.27
N LEU A 547 -10.43 -38.98 -15.26
CA LEU A 547 -10.82 -40.34 -15.62
C LEU A 547 -11.75 -40.95 -14.56
N ASP A 548 -11.41 -40.81 -13.29
CA ASP A 548 -12.23 -41.28 -12.17
C ASP A 548 -13.60 -40.60 -12.14
N ALA A 549 -13.65 -39.32 -12.54
CA ALA A 549 -14.88 -38.56 -12.73
C ALA A 549 -15.66 -38.92 -14.02
N LYS A 550 -15.17 -39.88 -14.82
CA LYS A 550 -15.76 -40.33 -16.09
C LYS A 550 -15.94 -39.23 -17.14
N LEU A 551 -15.16 -38.15 -17.05
CA LEU A 551 -15.17 -37.07 -18.05
C LEU A 551 -14.37 -37.45 -19.30
N LEU A 552 -13.35 -38.29 -19.13
CA LEU A 552 -12.47 -38.75 -20.19
C LEU A 552 -12.46 -40.28 -20.25
N LYS A 553 -12.23 -40.82 -21.45
CA LYS A 553 -11.86 -42.21 -21.69
C LYS A 553 -10.62 -42.20 -22.58
N VAL A 554 -9.55 -42.89 -22.18
CA VAL A 554 -8.33 -42.97 -23.01
C VAL A 554 -8.43 -44.17 -23.93
N SER A 555 -8.30 -43.93 -25.23
CA SER A 555 -8.24 -44.99 -26.24
C SER A 555 -7.22 -44.65 -27.32
N SER A 556 -6.42 -45.64 -27.74
CA SER A 556 -5.48 -45.51 -28.87
C SER A 556 -6.20 -45.38 -30.22
N SER A 557 -7.45 -45.85 -30.32
CA SER A 557 -8.26 -45.78 -31.55
C SER A 557 -9.05 -44.48 -31.71
N ALA A 558 -8.97 -43.55 -30.74
CA ALA A 558 -9.66 -42.27 -30.80
C ALA A 558 -9.10 -41.38 -31.93
N LYS A 559 -9.82 -41.27 -33.06
CA LYS A 559 -9.43 -40.42 -34.20
C LYS A 559 -10.01 -39.01 -34.10
N GLY A 560 -9.19 -38.00 -34.36
CA GLY A 560 -9.63 -36.63 -34.70
C GLY A 560 -9.95 -35.66 -33.55
N ALA A 561 -9.85 -36.05 -32.28
CA ALA A 561 -10.17 -35.17 -31.16
C ALA A 561 -9.11 -34.06 -30.97
N LYS A 562 -9.51 -32.80 -31.12
CA LYS A 562 -8.66 -31.65 -30.77
C LYS A 562 -8.88 -31.24 -29.32
N ALA A 563 -7.80 -31.01 -28.57
CA ALA A 563 -7.87 -30.70 -27.14
C ALA A 563 -8.77 -29.48 -26.83
N VAL A 564 -8.61 -28.37 -27.57
CA VAL A 564 -9.39 -27.14 -27.37
C VAL A 564 -10.89 -27.36 -27.61
N GLU A 565 -11.25 -28.02 -28.72
CA GLU A 565 -12.66 -28.30 -29.07
C GLU A 565 -13.29 -29.25 -28.05
N THR A 566 -12.55 -30.28 -27.62
CA THR A 566 -12.99 -31.24 -26.61
C THR A 566 -13.18 -30.56 -25.24
N ALA A 567 -12.26 -29.68 -24.83
CA ALA A 567 -12.38 -28.93 -23.59
C ALA A 567 -13.62 -28.03 -23.57
N VAL A 568 -13.89 -27.33 -24.68
CA VAL A 568 -15.09 -26.49 -24.84
C VAL A 568 -16.34 -27.37 -24.78
N ALA A 569 -16.43 -28.44 -25.57
CA ALA A 569 -17.61 -29.32 -25.60
C ALA A 569 -17.90 -29.96 -24.24
N LEU A 570 -16.87 -30.40 -23.51
CA LEU A 570 -17.03 -30.97 -22.17
C LEU A 570 -17.53 -29.94 -21.15
N ASN A 571 -17.21 -28.65 -21.32
CA ASN A 571 -17.55 -27.58 -20.38
C ASN A 571 -18.71 -26.67 -20.84
N ALA A 572 -19.25 -26.91 -22.05
CA ALA A 572 -20.38 -26.16 -22.62
C ALA A 572 -21.69 -26.37 -21.82
N GLY A 573 -22.64 -25.45 -21.95
CA GLY A 573 -23.99 -25.59 -21.39
C GLY A 573 -24.77 -24.29 -21.25
N ALA A 574 -26.10 -24.39 -21.33
CA ALA A 574 -27.08 -23.28 -21.37
C ALA A 574 -27.04 -22.31 -20.16
N ASN A 575 -26.38 -22.69 -19.06
CA ASN A 575 -26.29 -21.90 -17.82
C ASN A 575 -24.92 -21.21 -17.65
N TYR A 576 -24.12 -21.10 -18.71
CA TYR A 576 -22.94 -20.24 -18.69
C TYR A 576 -23.42 -18.77 -18.58
N PRO A 577 -22.85 -17.94 -17.69
CA PRO A 577 -23.44 -16.64 -17.38
C PRO A 577 -23.41 -15.73 -18.61
N ALA A 578 -24.56 -15.16 -18.93
CA ALA A 578 -24.64 -14.03 -19.85
C ALA A 578 -23.74 -12.89 -19.32
N PRO A 579 -22.98 -12.23 -20.18
CA PRO A 579 -22.17 -11.07 -19.81
C PRO A 579 -23.02 -9.98 -19.16
N ALA A 580 -22.66 -9.55 -17.94
CA ALA A 580 -23.33 -8.42 -17.29
C ALA A 580 -22.29 -7.40 -16.78
N GLY A 581 -22.60 -6.11 -16.98
CA GLY A 581 -21.80 -5.00 -16.43
C GLY A 581 -20.47 -4.73 -17.16
N TRP A 582 -19.47 -4.29 -16.40
CA TRP A 582 -18.19 -3.73 -16.90
C TRP A 582 -17.28 -4.75 -17.63
N ALA A 583 -17.56 -6.05 -17.52
CA ALA A 583 -16.78 -7.09 -18.17
C ALA A 583 -17.34 -7.48 -19.56
N ARG A 584 -18.46 -6.88 -20.00
CA ARG A 584 -19.20 -7.23 -21.22
C ARG A 584 -18.33 -7.35 -22.49
N SER A 585 -17.42 -6.41 -22.73
CA SER A 585 -16.58 -6.38 -23.94
C SER A 585 -15.61 -7.56 -24.09
N ASN A 586 -15.26 -8.25 -23.01
CA ASN A 586 -14.36 -9.42 -23.03
C ASN A 586 -15.12 -10.76 -22.87
N LEU A 587 -16.38 -10.69 -22.45
CA LEU A 587 -17.19 -11.81 -21.97
C LEU A 587 -18.12 -12.39 -23.05
N GLU A 588 -18.65 -11.55 -23.94
CA GLU A 588 -19.61 -11.94 -24.98
C GLU A 588 -19.07 -13.12 -25.78
N SER A 589 -17.88 -12.98 -26.36
CA SER A 589 -17.33 -14.00 -27.23
C SER A 589 -16.97 -15.33 -26.55
N ALA A 590 -16.71 -15.35 -25.24
CA ALA A 590 -16.46 -16.58 -24.49
C ALA A 590 -17.77 -17.31 -24.13
N SER A 591 -18.78 -16.54 -23.72
CA SER A 591 -20.13 -17.06 -23.45
C SER A 591 -20.78 -17.57 -24.73
N ASP A 592 -20.68 -16.80 -25.82
CA ASP A 592 -21.21 -17.15 -27.13
C ASP A 592 -20.55 -18.41 -27.67
N LEU A 593 -19.22 -18.55 -27.52
CA LEU A 593 -18.52 -19.78 -27.89
C LEU A 593 -19.02 -21.00 -27.10
N MET A 594 -19.21 -20.85 -25.79
CA MET A 594 -19.68 -21.95 -24.92
C MET A 594 -21.16 -22.29 -25.13
N ALA A 595 -21.96 -21.33 -25.60
CA ALA A 595 -23.37 -21.53 -25.96
C ALA A 595 -23.53 -22.15 -27.36
N ALA A 596 -22.64 -21.82 -28.29
CA ALA A 596 -22.68 -22.32 -29.67
C ALA A 596 -22.21 -23.77 -29.86
N VAL A 597 -21.61 -24.38 -28.82
CA VAL A 597 -21.10 -25.77 -28.89
C VAL A 597 -22.02 -26.72 -28.14
N SER A 598 -22.34 -27.85 -28.79
CA SER A 598 -23.12 -28.93 -28.16
C SER A 598 -22.35 -29.53 -26.99
N ARG A 599 -23.01 -29.60 -25.83
CA ARG A 599 -22.42 -30.16 -24.61
C ARG A 599 -22.18 -31.66 -24.75
N GLN A 600 -21.01 -32.10 -24.31
CA GLN A 600 -20.66 -33.52 -24.18
C GLN A 600 -20.47 -33.88 -22.70
N ASP A 601 -21.02 -35.01 -22.27
CA ASP A 601 -20.86 -35.47 -20.89
C ASP A 601 -19.55 -36.23 -20.66
N SER A 602 -19.03 -36.92 -21.69
CA SER A 602 -17.72 -37.59 -21.68
C SER A 602 -17.08 -37.57 -23.07
N ALA A 603 -15.76 -37.70 -23.16
CA ALA A 603 -15.03 -37.74 -24.43
C ALA A 603 -14.00 -38.88 -24.47
N SER A 604 -13.92 -39.59 -25.59
CA SER A 604 -12.87 -40.58 -25.86
C SER A 604 -11.70 -39.92 -26.59
N VAL A 605 -10.50 -39.95 -26.00
CA VAL A 605 -9.33 -39.20 -26.47
C VAL A 605 -8.05 -40.04 -26.41
N THR A 606 -7.04 -39.66 -27.19
CA THR A 606 -5.70 -40.26 -27.09
C THR A 606 -4.99 -39.78 -25.81
N THR A 607 -3.94 -40.48 -25.38
CA THR A 607 -3.16 -40.09 -24.20
C THR A 607 -2.57 -38.68 -24.31
N GLY A 608 -2.12 -38.27 -25.50
CA GLY A 608 -1.59 -36.92 -25.74
C GLY A 608 -2.65 -35.84 -25.51
N VAL A 609 -3.85 -36.04 -26.07
CA VAL A 609 -4.97 -35.11 -25.88
C VAL A 609 -5.46 -35.12 -24.43
N ALA A 610 -5.48 -36.27 -23.76
CA ALA A 610 -5.81 -36.36 -22.34
C ALA A 610 -4.84 -35.56 -21.47
N ASN A 611 -3.54 -35.54 -21.81
CA ASN A 611 -2.54 -34.72 -21.13
C ASN A 611 -2.76 -33.22 -21.36
N ASP A 612 -3.09 -32.81 -22.59
CA ASP A 612 -3.42 -31.42 -22.89
C ASP A 612 -4.67 -30.95 -22.10
N LEU A 613 -5.71 -31.79 -22.04
CA LEU A 613 -6.93 -31.52 -21.27
C LEU A 613 -6.64 -31.45 -19.76
N ALA A 614 -5.81 -32.36 -19.24
CA ALA A 614 -5.38 -32.34 -17.85
C ALA A 614 -4.53 -31.09 -17.53
N MET A 615 -3.69 -30.64 -18.47
CA MET A 615 -2.92 -29.41 -18.33
C MET A 615 -3.84 -28.17 -18.31
N MET A 616 -4.86 -28.10 -19.17
CA MET A 616 -5.89 -27.06 -19.10
C MET A 616 -6.65 -27.11 -17.77
N ALA A 617 -6.99 -28.30 -17.29
CA ALA A 617 -7.66 -28.50 -16.01
C ALA A 617 -6.79 -28.05 -14.83
N ALA A 618 -5.48 -28.29 -14.88
CA ALA A 618 -4.54 -27.93 -13.82
C ALA A 618 -4.16 -26.45 -13.81
N ALA A 619 -3.94 -25.85 -14.99
CA ALA A 619 -3.18 -24.59 -15.11
C ALA A 619 -3.86 -23.47 -15.91
N ALA A 620 -5.02 -23.69 -16.54
CA ALA A 620 -5.70 -22.61 -17.27
C ALA A 620 -6.13 -21.49 -16.30
N PRO A 621 -5.79 -20.21 -16.57
CA PRO A 621 -6.03 -19.09 -15.65
C PRO A 621 -7.47 -18.99 -15.11
N GLY A 622 -8.48 -19.12 -15.98
CA GLY A 622 -9.89 -19.08 -15.58
C GLY A 622 -10.30 -20.24 -14.67
N THR A 623 -9.78 -21.44 -14.95
CA THR A 623 -10.02 -22.66 -14.16
C THR A 623 -9.35 -22.56 -12.79
N CYS A 624 -8.13 -22.03 -12.72
CA CYS A 624 -7.44 -21.77 -11.45
C CYS A 624 -8.16 -20.74 -10.60
N ALA A 625 -8.58 -19.62 -11.19
CA ALA A 625 -9.36 -18.58 -10.54
C ALA A 625 -10.69 -19.10 -9.98
N TYR A 626 -11.36 -19.99 -10.72
CA TYR A 626 -12.60 -20.62 -10.26
C TYR A 626 -12.42 -21.41 -8.96
N ARG A 627 -11.38 -22.27 -8.87
CA ARG A 627 -11.07 -23.03 -7.65
C ARG A 627 -10.66 -22.13 -6.49
N ALA A 628 -9.80 -21.14 -6.76
CA ALA A 628 -9.29 -20.26 -5.72
C ALA A 628 -10.39 -19.36 -5.13
N LEU A 629 -11.31 -18.83 -5.96
CA LEU A 629 -12.50 -18.12 -5.49
C LEU A 629 -13.41 -19.00 -4.62
N ARG A 630 -13.59 -20.28 -4.99
CA ARG A 630 -14.39 -21.24 -4.21
C ARG A 630 -13.87 -21.42 -2.78
N ARG A 631 -12.55 -21.41 -2.62
CA ARG A 631 -11.86 -21.56 -1.33
C ARG A 631 -11.82 -20.27 -0.53
N ALA A 632 -11.66 -19.13 -1.20
CA ALA A 632 -11.52 -17.83 -0.56
C ALA A 632 -12.86 -17.24 -0.10
N VAL A 633 -13.97 -17.57 -0.77
CA VAL A 633 -15.29 -16.96 -0.52
C VAL A 633 -16.29 -18.01 -0.02
N PRO A 634 -16.56 -18.07 1.31
CA PRO A 634 -17.58 -18.93 1.87
C PRO A 634 -18.96 -18.67 1.25
N GLY A 635 -19.72 -19.72 0.94
CA GLY A 635 -21.08 -19.60 0.40
C GLY A 635 -21.18 -19.32 -1.10
N LEU A 636 -20.07 -19.13 -1.82
CA LEU A 636 -20.06 -18.87 -3.26
C LEU A 636 -20.58 -20.05 -4.11
N GLY A 637 -20.54 -21.27 -3.57
CA GLY A 637 -21.05 -22.48 -4.23
C GLY A 637 -22.58 -22.62 -4.25
N ARG A 638 -23.34 -21.69 -3.66
CA ARG A 638 -24.82 -21.69 -3.70
C ARG A 638 -25.32 -21.36 -5.11
N LYS A 639 -26.46 -21.93 -5.54
CA LYS A 639 -27.04 -21.69 -6.88
C LYS A 639 -27.23 -20.19 -7.17
N SER A 640 -27.69 -19.42 -6.19
CA SER A 640 -27.90 -17.96 -6.30
C SER A 640 -26.62 -17.15 -6.56
N ALA A 641 -25.45 -17.66 -6.18
CA ALA A 641 -24.17 -16.98 -6.33
C ALA A 641 -23.34 -17.48 -7.54
N ARG A 642 -23.82 -18.52 -8.24
CA ARG A 642 -23.09 -19.20 -9.34
C ARG A 642 -22.74 -18.25 -10.50
N GLY A 643 -23.64 -17.35 -10.88
CA GLY A 643 -23.37 -16.36 -11.93
C GLY A 643 -22.24 -15.40 -11.57
N ALA A 644 -22.26 -14.87 -10.34
CA ALA A 644 -21.21 -13.99 -9.82
C ALA A 644 -19.85 -14.70 -9.71
N TRP A 645 -19.85 -15.97 -9.31
CA TRP A 645 -18.65 -16.79 -9.22
C TRP A 645 -17.97 -16.98 -10.58
N LEU A 646 -18.72 -17.42 -11.60
CA LEU A 646 -18.20 -17.64 -12.94
C LEU A 646 -17.75 -16.33 -13.59
N SER A 647 -18.51 -15.24 -13.40
CA SER A 647 -18.14 -13.90 -13.88
C SER A 647 -16.83 -13.40 -13.25
N ALA A 648 -16.67 -13.55 -11.93
CA ALA A 648 -15.44 -13.19 -11.24
C ALA A 648 -14.23 -14.03 -11.70
N ALA A 649 -14.41 -15.35 -11.85
CA ALA A 649 -13.36 -16.25 -12.32
C ALA A 649 -12.89 -15.91 -13.74
N LEU A 650 -13.83 -15.64 -14.64
CA LEU A 650 -13.54 -15.24 -16.01
C LEU A 650 -12.87 -13.86 -16.07
N SER A 651 -13.31 -12.89 -15.27
CA SER A 651 -12.63 -11.59 -15.18
C SER A 651 -11.16 -11.71 -14.75
N ILE A 652 -10.88 -12.55 -13.75
CA ILE A 652 -9.50 -12.87 -13.33
C ILE A 652 -8.74 -13.56 -14.47
N GLY A 653 -9.32 -14.61 -15.08
CA GLY A 653 -8.72 -15.35 -16.19
C GLY A 653 -8.37 -14.46 -17.38
N SER A 654 -9.30 -13.61 -17.81
CA SER A 654 -9.09 -12.62 -18.88
C SER A 654 -8.00 -11.60 -18.52
N SER A 655 -7.91 -11.17 -17.26
CA SER A 655 -6.86 -10.24 -16.82
C SER A 655 -5.48 -10.87 -16.88
N ILE A 656 -5.35 -12.15 -16.53
CA ILE A 656 -4.10 -12.91 -16.66
C ILE A 656 -3.76 -13.14 -18.14
N VAL A 657 -4.73 -13.48 -18.99
CA VAL A 657 -4.49 -13.62 -20.44
C VAL A 657 -4.02 -12.29 -21.06
N ARG A 658 -4.58 -11.15 -20.63
CA ARG A 658 -4.09 -9.81 -21.05
C ARG A 658 -2.64 -9.54 -20.61
N LEU A 659 -2.20 -10.07 -19.47
CA LEU A 659 -0.79 -10.02 -19.07
C LEU A 659 0.09 -10.75 -20.10
N PHE A 660 -0.29 -11.95 -20.53
CA PHE A 660 0.44 -12.74 -21.52
C PHE A 660 0.47 -12.12 -22.93
N GLN A 661 -0.40 -11.16 -23.22
CA GLN A 661 -0.37 -10.40 -24.46
C GLN A 661 0.65 -9.25 -24.44
N ARG A 662 1.26 -8.93 -23.27
CA ARG A 662 2.25 -7.87 -23.17
C ARG A 662 3.59 -8.31 -23.78
N PRO A 663 4.30 -7.44 -24.54
CA PRO A 663 5.57 -7.80 -25.17
C PRO A 663 6.62 -8.38 -24.22
N ALA A 664 6.76 -7.83 -23.01
CA ALA A 664 7.69 -8.35 -22.01
C ALA A 664 7.28 -9.75 -21.53
N ALA A 665 5.98 -9.99 -21.31
CA ALA A 665 5.49 -11.31 -20.90
C ALA A 665 5.67 -12.38 -21.97
N VAL A 666 5.50 -11.98 -23.24
CA VAL A 666 5.80 -12.86 -24.38
C VAL A 666 7.26 -13.26 -24.38
N ALA A 667 8.16 -12.29 -24.23
CA ALA A 667 9.59 -12.55 -24.20
C ALA A 667 9.96 -13.52 -23.07
N ILE A 668 9.36 -13.36 -21.88
CA ILE A 668 9.54 -14.25 -20.74
C ILE A 668 9.07 -15.67 -21.04
N VAL A 669 7.85 -15.83 -21.55
CA VAL A 669 7.28 -17.16 -21.86
C VAL A 669 8.06 -17.86 -22.96
N GLU A 670 8.45 -17.15 -24.02
CA GLU A 670 9.25 -17.70 -25.10
C GLU A 670 10.65 -18.10 -24.63
N ALA A 671 11.32 -17.28 -23.80
CA ALA A 671 12.61 -17.62 -23.21
C ALA A 671 12.55 -18.89 -22.36
N SER A 672 11.49 -19.05 -21.54
CA SER A 672 11.30 -20.24 -20.69
C SER A 672 10.96 -21.53 -21.46
N SER A 673 10.43 -21.41 -22.68
CA SER A 673 9.96 -22.57 -23.47
C SER A 673 11.02 -23.13 -24.43
N GLY A 674 12.20 -22.51 -24.52
CA GLY A 674 13.26 -22.88 -25.45
C GLY A 674 12.79 -22.90 -26.92
N ARG A 675 13.43 -23.74 -27.76
CA ARG A 675 13.08 -23.90 -29.19
C ARG A 675 11.84 -24.77 -29.45
N SER A 676 10.96 -24.97 -28.46
CA SER A 676 9.79 -25.83 -28.60
C SER A 676 8.84 -25.30 -29.70
N LYS A 677 8.51 -26.16 -30.67
CA LYS A 677 7.63 -25.83 -31.83
C LYS A 677 6.13 -25.81 -31.49
N VAL A 678 5.76 -25.88 -30.22
CA VAL A 678 4.35 -25.85 -29.78
C VAL A 678 3.73 -24.46 -29.90
N ASP A 679 2.41 -24.41 -29.98
CA ASP A 679 1.66 -23.16 -30.04
C ASP A 679 1.87 -22.31 -28.76
N TYR A 680 1.80 -20.99 -28.91
CA TYR A 680 2.01 -20.07 -27.78
C TYR A 680 1.05 -20.31 -26.59
N TRP A 681 -0.20 -20.70 -26.84
CA TRP A 681 -1.15 -21.00 -25.75
C TRP A 681 -0.74 -22.22 -24.91
N GLN A 682 -0.08 -23.22 -25.51
CA GLN A 682 0.50 -24.36 -24.78
C GLN A 682 1.71 -23.93 -23.95
N LYS A 683 2.54 -23.03 -24.48
CA LYS A 683 3.64 -22.41 -23.73
C LYS A 683 3.12 -21.66 -22.51
N VAL A 684 2.02 -20.91 -22.67
CA VAL A 684 1.35 -20.21 -21.56
C VAL A 684 0.86 -21.19 -20.49
N LEU A 685 0.22 -22.31 -20.86
CA LEU A 685 -0.21 -23.33 -19.88
C LEU A 685 0.97 -23.97 -19.14
N ARG A 686 2.03 -24.33 -19.86
CA ARG A 686 3.26 -24.86 -19.26
C ARG A 686 3.88 -23.86 -18.30
N PHE A 687 3.93 -22.59 -18.68
CA PHE A 687 4.40 -21.51 -17.80
C PHE A 687 3.53 -21.38 -16.55
N CYS A 688 2.20 -21.38 -16.69
CA CYS A 688 1.27 -21.30 -15.57
C CYS A 688 1.40 -22.48 -14.61
N LEU A 689 1.63 -23.69 -15.13
CA LEU A 689 1.84 -24.89 -14.33
C LEU A 689 3.21 -24.85 -13.64
N ALA A 690 4.29 -24.64 -14.38
CA ALA A 690 5.65 -24.62 -13.85
C ALA A 690 5.86 -23.52 -12.78
N ASN A 691 5.13 -22.41 -12.89
CA ASN A 691 5.17 -21.31 -11.91
C ASN A 691 3.95 -21.31 -10.95
N ASP A 692 3.29 -22.46 -10.81
CA ASP A 692 2.26 -22.75 -9.81
C ASP A 692 1.16 -21.68 -9.65
N LEU A 693 0.55 -21.29 -10.77
CA LEU A 693 -0.50 -20.27 -10.80
C LEU A 693 -1.67 -20.61 -9.87
N GLN A 694 -1.98 -21.90 -9.69
CA GLN A 694 -3.06 -22.33 -8.81
C GLN A 694 -2.79 -21.92 -7.36
N SER A 695 -1.62 -22.22 -6.81
CA SER A 695 -1.28 -21.86 -5.43
C SER A 695 -1.12 -20.35 -5.25
N VAL A 696 -0.57 -19.65 -6.26
CA VAL A 696 -0.45 -18.18 -6.27
C VAL A 696 -1.83 -17.52 -6.09
N LEU A 697 -2.84 -17.99 -6.83
CA LEU A 697 -4.20 -17.47 -6.70
C LEU A 697 -4.88 -17.89 -5.40
N ASP A 698 -4.65 -19.10 -4.90
CA ASP A 698 -5.17 -19.54 -3.60
C ASP A 698 -4.67 -18.65 -2.46
N GLU A 699 -3.39 -18.29 -2.48
CA GLU A 699 -2.80 -17.38 -1.50
C GLU A 699 -3.32 -15.95 -1.65
N TYR A 700 -3.27 -15.38 -2.86
CA TYR A 700 -3.62 -13.98 -3.06
C TYR A 700 -5.10 -13.70 -2.77
N LEU A 701 -6.01 -14.56 -3.26
CA LEU A 701 -7.44 -14.41 -3.01
C LEU A 701 -7.80 -14.67 -1.55
N PHE A 702 -7.10 -15.57 -0.85
CA PHE A 702 -7.24 -15.75 0.59
C PHE A 702 -6.92 -14.45 1.35
N LEU A 703 -5.80 -13.79 1.04
CA LEU A 703 -5.39 -12.54 1.67
C LEU A 703 -6.39 -11.41 1.39
N LEU A 704 -6.85 -11.28 0.14
CA LEU A 704 -7.84 -10.27 -0.23
C LEU A 704 -9.20 -10.51 0.46
N ALA A 705 -9.66 -11.76 0.52
CA ALA A 705 -10.92 -12.11 1.18
C ALA A 705 -10.87 -11.83 2.69
N ARG A 706 -9.74 -12.13 3.33
CA ARG A 706 -9.53 -11.89 4.76
C ARG A 706 -9.52 -10.41 5.14
N ASP A 707 -9.00 -9.56 4.26
CA ASP A 707 -8.92 -8.11 4.49
C ASP A 707 -10.23 -7.38 4.13
N SER A 708 -11.18 -8.07 3.50
CA SER A 708 -12.47 -7.50 3.11
C SER A 708 -13.47 -7.48 4.29
N SER A 709 -14.26 -6.41 4.36
CA SER A 709 -15.42 -6.32 5.28
C SER A 709 -16.73 -6.77 4.63
N GLU A 710 -16.74 -7.07 3.32
CA GLU A 710 -17.93 -7.51 2.60
C GLU A 710 -18.33 -8.94 2.98
N LYS A 711 -19.57 -9.11 3.42
CA LYS A 711 -20.11 -10.41 3.87
C LYS A 711 -20.92 -11.13 2.80
N ASN A 712 -21.42 -10.41 1.79
CA ASN A 712 -22.18 -11.01 0.69
C ASN A 712 -21.23 -11.73 -0.28
N PRO A 713 -21.39 -13.06 -0.50
CA PRO A 713 -20.46 -13.82 -1.33
C PRO A 713 -20.31 -13.31 -2.78
N SER A 714 -21.41 -12.87 -3.39
CA SER A 714 -21.40 -12.38 -4.78
C SER A 714 -20.72 -11.02 -4.90
N LYS A 715 -20.94 -10.12 -3.94
CA LYS A 715 -20.25 -8.82 -3.89
C LYS A 715 -18.77 -8.99 -3.56
N LEU A 716 -18.45 -9.88 -2.62
CA LEU A 716 -17.07 -10.19 -2.25
C LEU A 716 -16.31 -10.73 -3.46
N ALA A 717 -16.82 -11.75 -4.15
CA ALA A 717 -16.17 -12.33 -5.35
C ALA A 717 -15.91 -11.26 -6.44
N ARG A 718 -16.86 -10.35 -6.67
CA ARG A 718 -16.68 -9.22 -7.58
C ARG A 718 -15.55 -8.30 -7.14
N SER A 719 -15.55 -7.89 -5.88
CA SER A 719 -14.51 -7.03 -5.29
C SER A 719 -13.12 -7.66 -5.40
N LEU A 720 -13.01 -8.98 -5.18
CA LEU A 720 -11.74 -9.70 -5.33
C LEU A 720 -11.25 -9.69 -6.79
N ALA A 721 -12.14 -9.95 -7.75
CA ALA A 721 -11.80 -9.91 -9.17
C ALA A 721 -11.34 -8.52 -9.62
N GLU A 722 -12.01 -7.46 -9.16
CA GLU A 722 -11.59 -6.07 -9.40
C GLU A 722 -10.19 -5.78 -8.85
N SER A 723 -9.87 -6.22 -7.63
CA SER A 723 -8.52 -6.04 -7.07
C SER A 723 -7.44 -6.77 -7.88
N VAL A 724 -7.75 -7.95 -8.43
CA VAL A 724 -6.82 -8.70 -9.31
C VAL A 724 -6.65 -8.00 -10.65
N GLU A 725 -7.73 -7.50 -11.25
CA GLU A 725 -7.67 -6.74 -12.50
C GLU A 725 -6.86 -5.46 -12.34
N VAL A 726 -7.08 -4.70 -11.26
CA VAL A 726 -6.30 -3.50 -10.94
C VAL A 726 -4.81 -3.84 -10.80
N ALA A 727 -4.49 -4.90 -10.06
CA ALA A 727 -3.11 -5.34 -9.90
C ALA A 727 -2.43 -5.69 -11.24
N LEU A 728 -3.09 -6.45 -12.11
CA LEU A 728 -2.54 -6.88 -13.40
C LEU A 728 -2.53 -5.77 -14.45
N SER A 729 -3.50 -4.85 -14.41
CA SER A 729 -3.58 -3.73 -15.37
C SER A 729 -2.59 -2.61 -15.06
N THR A 730 -2.05 -2.56 -13.84
CA THR A 730 -1.09 -1.54 -13.42
C THR A 730 0.23 -1.72 -14.15
N ALA A 731 0.54 -0.78 -15.03
CA ALA A 731 1.81 -0.62 -15.72
C ALA A 731 2.00 0.86 -16.00
N GLY A 732 3.22 1.31 -16.27
CA GLY A 732 3.42 2.72 -16.59
C GLY A 732 4.62 2.99 -17.46
N GLY A 733 4.70 4.23 -17.94
CA GLY A 733 5.77 4.66 -18.83
C GLY A 733 7.12 4.73 -18.14
N LEU A 734 8.19 4.66 -18.94
CA LEU A 734 9.51 5.10 -18.48
C LEU A 734 9.50 6.62 -18.27
N HIS A 735 10.06 7.06 -17.14
CA HIS A 735 10.13 8.46 -16.75
C HIS A 735 11.53 9.00 -17.07
N VAL A 736 11.58 9.99 -17.97
CA VAL A 736 12.81 10.64 -18.42
C VAL A 736 12.53 12.11 -18.64
N VAL A 737 13.42 12.95 -18.17
CA VAL A 737 13.41 14.39 -18.38
C VAL A 737 14.36 14.74 -19.54
N ARG A 738 13.93 14.47 -20.77
CA ARG A 738 14.62 14.92 -21.99
C ARG A 738 13.71 15.81 -22.83
N PRO A 739 14.24 16.85 -23.52
CA PRO A 739 13.47 17.59 -24.51
C PRO A 739 12.96 16.63 -25.60
N LYS A 740 11.67 16.67 -25.91
CA LYS A 740 11.09 15.86 -27.00
C LYS A 740 11.57 16.39 -28.36
N PRO A 741 11.87 15.51 -29.34
CA PRO A 741 12.09 15.96 -30.72
C PRO A 741 10.83 16.64 -31.26
N PRO A 742 10.96 17.63 -32.18
CA PRO A 742 9.83 18.42 -32.69
C PRO A 742 8.69 17.54 -33.24
N SER A 743 9.04 16.44 -33.92
CA SER A 743 8.11 15.51 -34.57
C SER A 743 7.19 14.72 -33.61
N LYS A 744 7.41 14.75 -32.29
CA LYS A 744 6.61 13.99 -31.30
C LYS A 744 6.04 14.87 -30.18
N GLN A 745 6.03 16.19 -30.33
CA GLN A 745 5.51 17.12 -29.31
C GLN A 745 4.00 16.93 -29.04
N HIS A 746 3.20 16.57 -30.04
CA HIS A 746 1.74 16.38 -29.91
C HIS A 746 1.32 15.13 -29.12
N LEU A 747 2.23 14.19 -28.83
CA LEU A 747 1.96 12.95 -28.07
C LEU A 747 2.13 13.15 -26.55
N ALA A 748 1.61 14.24 -26.00
CA ALA A 748 1.89 14.70 -24.64
C ALA A 748 1.50 13.70 -23.51
N ALA A 749 0.57 12.78 -23.75
CA ALA A 749 -0.04 11.96 -22.69
C ALA A 749 0.52 10.52 -22.52
N ARG A 750 1.38 10.01 -23.42
CA ARG A 750 1.96 8.65 -23.31
C ARG A 750 3.48 8.72 -23.32
N SER A 751 4.15 7.95 -22.44
CA SER A 751 5.61 7.81 -22.50
C SER A 751 6.00 7.30 -23.88
N SER A 752 6.81 8.09 -24.59
CA SER A 752 7.28 7.80 -25.95
C SER A 752 8.16 6.56 -26.04
N TYR A 753 8.56 5.99 -24.90
CA TYR A 753 9.53 4.91 -24.77
C TYR A 753 8.87 3.57 -24.37
N GLY A 754 7.54 3.53 -24.32
CA GLY A 754 6.76 2.33 -24.05
C GLY A 754 6.44 2.11 -22.57
N VAL A 755 5.77 0.99 -22.32
CA VAL A 755 5.29 0.60 -20.99
C VAL A 755 6.31 -0.30 -20.30
N ALA A 756 6.37 -0.18 -18.98
CA ALA A 756 7.20 -0.93 -18.05
C ALA A 756 6.36 -1.42 -16.86
N MET A 757 6.76 -2.53 -16.29
CA MET A 757 6.07 -3.27 -15.23
C MET A 757 7.01 -3.60 -14.06
N PHE A 758 8.29 -3.90 -14.30
CA PHE A 758 9.20 -4.43 -13.28
C PHE A 758 9.35 -3.50 -12.05
N ALA A 759 9.55 -2.21 -12.27
CA ALA A 759 9.73 -1.21 -11.21
C ALA A 759 8.86 0.05 -11.42
N ARG A 760 8.37 0.65 -10.33
CA ARG A 760 7.53 1.87 -10.37
C ARG A 760 7.89 2.82 -9.23
N SER A 761 7.64 4.11 -9.44
CA SER A 761 7.76 5.15 -8.42
C SER A 761 6.41 5.60 -7.88
N LEU A 762 6.33 5.78 -6.56
CA LEU A 762 5.19 6.35 -5.86
C LEU A 762 5.44 7.85 -5.62
N GLY A 763 4.56 8.73 -6.13
CA GLY A 763 4.54 10.16 -5.78
C GLY A 763 4.55 11.19 -6.92
N GLU A 764 4.79 10.81 -8.19
CA GLU A 764 4.88 11.79 -9.29
C GLU A 764 3.75 11.72 -10.35
N GLN A 765 2.79 10.80 -10.22
CA GLN A 765 1.60 10.75 -11.09
C GLN A 765 0.26 10.61 -10.35
N ASP A 766 0.26 10.58 -9.01
CA ASP A 766 -0.98 10.61 -8.18
C ASP A 766 -1.26 12.00 -7.57
N SER A 767 -0.47 13.02 -7.94
CA SER A 767 -0.65 14.42 -7.57
C SER A 767 -0.22 15.22 -8.80
N PHE A 768 -1.12 15.81 -9.58
CA PHE A 768 -1.92 16.98 -9.24
C PHE A 768 -3.38 16.82 -9.68
N PRO A 769 -4.38 16.89 -8.79
CA PRO A 769 -5.49 17.77 -9.10
C PRO A 769 -4.92 19.18 -9.11
N ASP A 770 -5.09 19.90 -10.21
CA ASP A 770 -5.20 21.37 -10.12
C ASP A 770 -6.11 21.66 -8.91
N GLU A 771 -5.73 22.54 -8.00
CA GLU A 771 -6.59 22.91 -6.86
C GLU A 771 -7.97 23.41 -7.32
N ASP A 772 -8.11 23.75 -8.61
CA ASP A 772 -9.32 24.17 -9.31
C ASP A 772 -9.88 23.14 -10.34
N ALA A 773 -9.26 21.98 -10.53
CA ALA A 773 -9.78 20.95 -11.41
C ALA A 773 -10.67 19.99 -10.63
N GLN A 774 -11.92 19.84 -11.09
CA GLN A 774 -12.75 18.73 -10.65
C GLN A 774 -11.96 17.42 -10.77
N PRO A 775 -12.08 16.49 -9.81
CA PRO A 775 -11.56 15.15 -10.00
C PRO A 775 -12.24 14.61 -11.25
N THR A 776 -11.50 14.58 -12.36
CA THR A 776 -11.94 13.84 -13.53
C THR A 776 -12.15 12.43 -13.03
N ARG A 777 -13.40 11.97 -13.08
CA ARG A 777 -13.80 10.59 -12.80
C ARG A 777 -13.09 9.69 -13.80
N THR A 778 -11.78 9.49 -13.64
CA THR A 778 -11.16 8.26 -14.11
C THR A 778 -11.92 7.16 -13.38
N LYS A 779 -12.49 6.22 -14.14
CA LYS A 779 -13.37 5.15 -13.63
C LYS A 779 -12.73 4.30 -12.50
N PHE A 780 -11.47 4.54 -12.15
CA PHE A 780 -10.70 3.88 -11.10
C PHE A 780 -10.25 4.79 -9.95
N GLY A 781 -10.40 6.12 -10.04
CA GLY A 781 -9.80 7.09 -9.10
C GLY A 781 -10.57 7.35 -7.80
N THR A 782 -11.76 6.78 -7.63
CA THR A 782 -12.56 6.83 -6.38
C THR A 782 -13.21 5.48 -6.07
N GLY A 783 -12.69 4.42 -6.68
CA GLY A 783 -13.19 3.07 -6.48
C GLY A 783 -12.85 2.53 -5.08
N PRO A 784 -13.38 1.35 -4.72
CA PRO A 784 -13.14 0.74 -3.43
C PRO A 784 -11.66 0.38 -3.11
N HIS A 785 -10.69 0.63 -3.99
CA HIS A 785 -9.37 0.00 -3.94
C HIS A 785 -8.19 0.99 -3.94
N GLY A 786 -8.20 2.02 -3.06
CA GLY A 786 -7.02 2.89 -2.79
C GLY A 786 -6.24 3.37 -4.04
N SER A 787 -4.91 3.57 -3.93
CA SER A 787 -4.02 3.75 -5.09
C SER A 787 -3.85 2.43 -5.87
N PRO A 788 -4.14 2.38 -7.19
CA PRO A 788 -3.93 1.19 -8.03
C PRO A 788 -2.52 0.62 -7.94
N LEU A 789 -1.51 1.49 -7.81
CA LEU A 789 -0.11 1.10 -7.70
C LEU A 789 0.17 0.31 -6.41
N LEU A 790 -0.44 0.71 -5.29
CA LEU A 790 -0.30 -0.02 -4.02
C LEU A 790 -1.03 -1.36 -4.05
N THR A 791 -2.19 -1.41 -4.72
CA THR A 791 -2.90 -2.68 -4.97
C THR A 791 -2.03 -3.64 -5.76
N ALA A 792 -1.38 -3.17 -6.83
CA ALA A 792 -0.44 -3.98 -7.62
C ALA A 792 0.80 -4.40 -6.82
N PHE A 793 1.40 -3.48 -6.04
CA PHE A 793 2.58 -3.82 -5.22
C PHE A 793 2.26 -4.84 -4.12
N ASN A 794 1.06 -4.80 -3.53
CA ASN A 794 0.60 -5.81 -2.55
C ASN A 794 0.01 -7.08 -3.19
N SER A 795 0.14 -7.26 -4.50
CA SER A 795 -0.19 -8.50 -5.22
C SER A 795 1.08 -9.31 -5.51
N PRO A 796 0.98 -10.59 -5.91
CA PRO A 796 2.15 -11.36 -6.36
C PRO A 796 2.69 -10.90 -7.73
N PHE A 797 1.95 -10.04 -8.45
CA PHE A 797 2.29 -9.54 -9.79
C PHE A 797 3.16 -8.27 -9.75
N PRO A 798 3.77 -7.84 -10.88
CA PRO A 798 4.52 -6.59 -10.95
C PRO A 798 3.72 -5.36 -10.47
N PRO A 799 4.37 -4.31 -9.94
CA PRO A 799 5.82 -4.16 -9.86
C PRO A 799 6.47 -4.97 -8.75
N PHE A 800 7.70 -5.44 -9.00
CA PHE A 800 8.54 -6.14 -8.04
C PHE A 800 9.43 -5.18 -7.24
N VAL A 801 9.67 -3.97 -7.77
CA VAL A 801 10.35 -2.89 -7.03
C VAL A 801 9.47 -1.64 -6.98
N LEU A 802 9.23 -1.13 -5.78
CA LEU A 802 8.55 0.14 -5.56
C LEU A 802 9.52 1.13 -4.95
N THR A 803 9.68 2.29 -5.60
CA THR A 803 10.54 3.37 -5.13
C THR A 803 9.67 4.53 -4.61
N THR A 804 10.04 5.12 -3.49
CA THR A 804 9.27 6.21 -2.88
C THR A 804 10.13 7.14 -2.03
N THR A 805 9.62 8.34 -1.75
CA THR A 805 10.22 9.31 -0.84
C THR A 805 9.59 9.21 0.56
N SER A 806 9.65 10.29 1.37
CA SER A 806 8.87 10.45 2.59
C SER A 806 7.37 10.26 2.40
N THR A 807 6.84 10.46 1.20
CA THR A 807 5.42 10.22 0.87
C THR A 807 4.98 8.79 1.21
N GLY A 808 5.86 7.80 1.06
CA GLY A 808 5.56 6.41 1.36
C GLY A 808 5.82 6.01 2.82
N GLN A 809 6.34 6.91 3.66
CA GLN A 809 6.80 6.59 5.02
C GLN A 809 5.67 6.48 6.04
N GLU A 810 4.47 6.97 5.74
CA GLU A 810 3.32 7.05 6.65
C GLU A 810 2.05 6.46 6.04
N GLY A 811 1.13 5.95 6.86
CA GLY A 811 -0.21 5.51 6.43
C GLY A 811 -0.38 4.35 5.42
N LEU A 812 0.66 3.87 4.72
CA LEU A 812 0.53 2.87 3.65
C LEU A 812 0.98 1.45 4.03
N ASP A 813 0.30 0.44 3.48
CA ASP A 813 0.62 -0.98 3.62
C ASP A 813 1.41 -1.47 2.39
N MET A 814 2.56 -2.12 2.57
CA MET A 814 3.42 -2.61 1.48
C MET A 814 4.03 -3.99 1.76
N HIS A 815 3.42 -4.77 2.66
CA HIS A 815 4.02 -5.92 3.35
C HIS A 815 3.72 -7.29 2.73
N ARG A 816 2.64 -7.43 1.94
CA ARG A 816 2.08 -8.76 1.62
C ARG A 816 3.07 -9.66 0.89
N TYR A 817 3.87 -9.10 -0.01
CA TYR A 817 4.86 -9.83 -0.81
C TYR A 817 6.27 -9.19 -0.76
N CYS A 818 6.50 -8.31 0.21
CA CYS A 818 7.76 -7.59 0.38
C CYS A 818 8.41 -7.96 1.71
N ARG A 819 9.64 -8.47 1.66
CA ARG A 819 10.52 -8.74 2.81
C ARG A 819 11.85 -7.99 2.72
N ARG A 820 12.07 -7.20 1.67
CA ARG A 820 13.30 -6.44 1.44
C ARG A 820 12.99 -4.95 1.39
N LEU A 821 13.60 -4.19 2.28
CA LEU A 821 13.53 -2.73 2.28
C LEU A 821 14.94 -2.17 2.10
N ALA A 822 15.11 -1.22 1.20
CA ALA A 822 16.37 -0.51 1.00
C ALA A 822 16.23 0.94 1.45
N HIS A 823 16.98 1.31 2.48
CA HIS A 823 17.29 2.70 2.80
C HIS A 823 18.31 3.20 1.79
N TRP A 824 17.81 3.62 0.63
CA TRP A 824 18.65 4.18 -0.43
C TRP A 824 19.33 5.45 0.03
N ASN A 825 18.62 6.27 0.80
CA ASN A 825 19.21 7.28 1.67
C ASN A 825 18.85 6.93 3.12
N LEU A 826 19.79 7.13 4.05
CA LEU A 826 19.52 6.89 5.46
C LEU A 826 18.39 7.80 5.99
N PRO A 827 17.53 7.30 6.89
CA PRO A 827 16.56 8.14 7.58
C PRO A 827 17.27 9.14 8.49
N VAL A 828 16.60 10.25 8.79
CA VAL A 828 17.16 11.31 9.64
C VAL A 828 17.11 10.98 11.14
N SER A 829 16.34 9.98 11.54
CA SER A 829 16.17 9.56 12.94
C SER A 829 15.86 8.06 13.06
N PRO A 830 16.13 7.45 14.23
CA PRO A 830 15.78 6.05 14.53
C PRO A 830 14.29 5.79 14.38
N LEU A 831 13.49 6.82 14.62
CA LEU A 831 12.08 6.70 14.42
C LEU A 831 11.71 6.58 12.94
N ALA A 832 12.25 7.47 12.10
CA ALA A 832 12.01 7.39 10.67
C ALA A 832 12.51 6.05 10.08
N LEU A 833 13.51 5.43 10.73
CA LEU A 833 13.93 4.04 10.46
C LEU A 833 12.81 3.05 10.76
N GLU A 834 12.31 3.00 12.01
CA GLU A 834 11.23 2.07 12.41
C GLU A 834 9.93 2.30 11.59
N GLN A 835 9.60 3.54 11.22
CA GLN A 835 8.44 3.85 10.39
C GLN A 835 8.54 3.31 8.97
N ARG A 836 9.75 3.31 8.39
CA ARG A 836 10.05 2.72 7.08
C ARG A 836 9.99 1.19 7.18
N GLU A 837 10.69 0.59 8.13
CA GLU A 837 10.72 -0.86 8.37
C GLU A 837 9.31 -1.42 8.63
N GLY A 838 8.52 -0.72 9.44
CA GLY A 838 7.12 -1.03 9.73
C GLY A 838 6.16 -0.90 8.55
N ARG A 839 6.61 -0.57 7.33
CA ARG A 839 5.80 -0.68 6.09
C ARG A 839 5.68 -2.11 5.61
N ILE A 840 6.70 -2.92 5.89
CA ILE A 840 6.78 -4.32 5.48
C ILE A 840 6.71 -5.29 6.67
N ASP A 841 7.08 -4.84 7.87
CA ASP A 841 6.80 -5.57 9.10
C ASP A 841 5.38 -5.31 9.61
N ARG A 842 4.43 -6.15 9.21
CA ARG A 842 2.99 -6.03 9.52
C ARG A 842 2.31 -7.39 9.64
N TYR A 843 1.04 -7.34 10.02
CA TYR A 843 0.09 -8.44 10.01
C TYR A 843 0.21 -9.34 8.77
N LEU A 844 0.46 -10.64 8.97
CA LEU A 844 0.61 -11.64 7.90
C LEU A 844 1.57 -11.21 6.77
N SER A 845 2.66 -10.51 7.13
CA SER A 845 3.76 -10.22 6.20
C SER A 845 4.28 -11.51 5.53
N LEU A 846 4.97 -11.35 4.40
CA LEU A 846 5.58 -12.49 3.71
C LEU A 846 6.48 -13.33 4.64
N GLY A 847 7.21 -12.69 5.56
CA GLY A 847 8.04 -13.38 6.56
C GLY A 847 7.22 -14.29 7.48
N VAL A 848 6.16 -13.75 8.09
CA VAL A 848 5.24 -14.51 8.96
C VAL A 848 4.62 -15.69 8.22
N ARG A 849 4.11 -15.44 7.00
CA ARG A 849 3.47 -16.48 6.19
C ARG A 849 4.45 -17.57 5.76
N THR A 850 5.69 -17.21 5.45
CA THR A 850 6.75 -18.18 5.13
C THR A 850 7.06 -19.07 6.33
N ASN A 851 7.04 -18.52 7.55
CA ASN A 851 7.26 -19.31 8.75
C ASN A 851 6.07 -20.23 9.06
N ILE A 852 4.84 -19.73 8.90
CA ILE A 852 3.61 -20.55 9.04
C ILE A 852 3.60 -21.69 8.02
N ALA A 853 4.06 -21.45 6.79
CA ALA A 853 4.14 -22.46 5.74
C ALA A 853 5.14 -23.59 6.03
N LYS A 854 6.01 -23.47 7.05
CA LYS A 854 6.86 -24.57 7.53
C LYS A 854 6.07 -25.62 8.31
N LEU A 855 4.85 -25.33 8.74
CA LEU A 855 3.97 -26.30 9.39
C LEU A 855 3.54 -27.37 8.37
N GLU A 856 3.53 -28.63 8.80
CA GLU A 856 2.95 -29.71 8.01
C GLU A 856 1.44 -29.47 7.84
N LEU A 857 0.92 -29.62 6.61
CA LEU A 857 -0.52 -29.57 6.36
C LEU A 857 -1.20 -30.73 7.12
N PRO A 858 -2.29 -30.48 7.89
CA PRO A 858 -2.99 -31.54 8.60
C PRO A 858 -3.39 -32.70 7.69
N GLY A 859 -3.16 -33.94 8.12
CA GLY A 859 -3.50 -35.16 7.36
C GLY A 859 -2.46 -35.62 6.33
N TRP A 860 -1.26 -35.02 6.31
CA TRP A 860 -0.13 -35.41 5.45
C TRP A 860 0.30 -36.88 5.62
N LYS A 861 0.33 -37.40 6.86
CA LYS A 861 0.88 -38.73 7.19
C LYS A 861 -0.18 -39.83 7.41
N GLY A 862 -1.45 -39.56 7.12
CA GLY A 862 -2.58 -40.37 7.64
C GLY A 862 -3.39 -41.19 6.63
N GLY A 863 -2.99 -41.29 5.34
CA GLY A 863 -3.69 -42.10 4.32
C GLY A 863 -5.19 -41.79 4.12
N SER A 864 -5.70 -40.74 4.75
CA SER A 864 -7.12 -40.41 4.74
C SER A 864 -7.50 -39.95 3.35
N LYS A 865 -8.54 -40.54 2.75
CA LYS A 865 -9.08 -40.10 1.45
C LYS A 865 -9.33 -38.59 1.49
N VAL A 866 -8.43 -37.82 0.88
CA VAL A 866 -8.55 -36.37 0.78
C VAL A 866 -9.72 -36.10 -0.15
N ARG A 867 -10.90 -35.86 0.42
CA ARG A 867 -12.06 -35.42 -0.36
C ARG A 867 -11.75 -34.05 -0.97
N LEU A 868 -12.33 -33.78 -2.15
CA LEU A 868 -12.41 -32.43 -2.73
C LEU A 868 -13.04 -31.47 -1.72
N GLY A 869 -12.19 -30.84 -0.90
CA GLY A 869 -12.59 -30.06 0.26
C GLY A 869 -13.05 -28.65 -0.11
N ARG A 870 -13.70 -28.00 0.85
CA ARG A 870 -14.02 -26.56 0.81
C ARG A 870 -12.86 -25.69 1.32
N GLU A 871 -12.03 -26.23 2.21
CA GLU A 871 -10.97 -25.48 2.88
C GLU A 871 -9.71 -25.41 2.02
N GLY A 872 -9.20 -24.19 1.82
CA GLY A 872 -7.93 -23.96 1.13
C GLY A 872 -6.71 -24.16 2.04
N PRO A 873 -5.49 -24.20 1.48
CA PRO A 873 -4.25 -24.44 2.23
C PRO A 873 -4.06 -23.49 3.41
N TRP A 874 -4.34 -22.20 3.22
CA TRP A 874 -4.13 -21.17 4.24
C TRP A 874 -5.09 -21.23 5.41
N HIS A 875 -6.32 -21.72 5.21
CA HIS A 875 -7.26 -21.94 6.31
C HIS A 875 -6.74 -23.04 7.23
N LEU A 876 -6.24 -24.14 6.66
CA LEU A 876 -5.65 -25.25 7.40
C LEU A 876 -4.40 -24.83 8.17
N LEU A 877 -3.47 -24.12 7.50
CA LEU A 877 -2.22 -23.66 8.13
C LEU A 877 -2.46 -22.67 9.26
N LEU A 878 -3.38 -21.70 9.09
CA LEU A 878 -3.67 -20.73 10.14
C LEU A 878 -4.42 -21.35 11.31
N SER A 879 -5.28 -22.34 11.07
CA SER A 879 -5.90 -23.12 12.14
C SER A 879 -4.84 -23.84 12.96
N GLU A 880 -3.85 -24.44 12.31
CA GLU A 880 -2.76 -25.15 12.99
C GLU A 880 -1.82 -24.19 13.72
N ALA A 881 -1.43 -23.07 13.09
CA ALA A 881 -0.65 -22.03 13.74
C ALA A 881 -1.37 -21.45 14.98
N GLY A 882 -2.70 -21.31 14.91
CA GLY A 882 -3.53 -20.87 16.02
C GLY A 882 -3.50 -21.81 17.22
N ARG A 883 -3.37 -23.14 17.01
CA ARG A 883 -3.21 -24.12 18.10
C ARG A 883 -1.85 -24.05 18.78
N ARG A 884 -0.82 -23.58 18.08
CA ARG A 884 0.56 -23.51 18.58
C ARG A 884 0.96 -22.12 19.12
N LYS A 885 0.05 -21.14 19.11
CA LYS A 885 0.35 -19.75 19.47
C LYS A 885 0.89 -19.60 20.91
N ASP A 886 0.41 -20.42 21.85
CA ASP A 886 0.72 -20.28 23.28
C ASP A 886 2.18 -20.64 23.60
N ALA A 887 2.81 -21.46 22.74
CA ALA A 887 4.25 -21.76 22.83
C ALA A 887 5.13 -20.52 22.64
N HIS A 888 4.62 -19.47 21.98
CA HIS A 888 5.35 -18.23 21.73
C HIS A 888 5.20 -17.17 22.84
N ARG A 889 4.39 -17.44 23.88
CA ARG A 889 4.14 -16.53 25.03
C ARG A 889 3.89 -15.07 24.63
N SER A 890 3.22 -14.84 23.50
CA SER A 890 3.01 -13.49 22.94
C SER A 890 1.62 -13.37 22.32
N MET A 891 0.91 -12.30 22.65
CA MET A 891 -0.40 -11.97 22.07
C MET A 891 -0.36 -11.65 20.57
N LEU A 892 0.84 -11.45 20.02
CA LEU A 892 1.08 -11.13 18.61
C LEU A 892 1.21 -12.38 17.72
N ALA A 893 1.38 -13.56 18.31
CA ALA A 893 1.43 -14.83 17.58
C ALA A 893 0.03 -15.35 17.23
N PRO A 894 -0.19 -15.98 16.06
CA PRO A 894 0.79 -16.24 14.99
C PRO A 894 0.87 -15.13 13.93
N PHE A 895 0.14 -14.02 14.10
CA PHE A 895 -0.18 -13.13 12.98
C PHE A 895 0.87 -12.03 12.71
N TRP A 896 1.65 -11.64 13.71
CA TRP A 896 2.74 -10.66 13.57
C TRP A 896 4.13 -11.28 13.71
N HIS A 897 4.21 -12.42 14.40
CA HIS A 897 5.38 -13.27 14.43
C HIS A 897 4.96 -14.72 14.62
N PHE A 898 5.75 -15.65 14.08
CA PHE A 898 5.51 -17.09 14.24
C PHE A 898 6.79 -17.86 13.93
N GLY A 899 7.20 -18.75 14.85
CA GLY A 899 8.37 -19.62 14.69
C GLY A 899 9.72 -18.89 14.52
N ALA A 900 10.80 -19.68 14.48
CA ALA A 900 12.11 -19.20 14.01
C ALA A 900 12.08 -19.12 12.47
N GLY A 901 12.38 -17.94 11.93
CA GLY A 901 11.91 -17.56 10.61
C GLY A 901 12.85 -16.70 9.77
N HIS A 902 12.41 -16.39 8.55
CA HIS A 902 13.15 -15.49 7.67
C HIS A 902 12.83 -14.04 8.02
N PRO A 903 13.82 -13.27 8.53
CA PRO A 903 13.60 -11.88 8.83
C PRO A 903 13.38 -11.09 7.55
N ILE A 904 12.66 -9.99 7.71
CA ILE A 904 12.71 -8.84 6.84
C ILE A 904 14.15 -8.34 6.78
N LYS A 905 14.64 -8.04 5.58
CA LYS A 905 15.95 -7.46 5.36
C LYS A 905 15.84 -5.96 5.15
N ALA A 906 16.34 -5.18 6.10
CA ALA A 906 16.49 -3.73 6.00
C ALA A 906 17.92 -3.42 5.57
N LEU A 907 18.09 -3.00 4.32
CA LEU A 907 19.36 -2.74 3.68
C LEU A 907 19.72 -1.25 3.80
N ALA A 908 20.86 -0.94 4.40
CA ALA A 908 21.47 0.39 4.34
C ALA A 908 22.48 0.43 3.19
N ILE A 909 22.18 1.17 2.12
CA ILE A 909 23.07 1.26 0.96
C ILE A 909 24.06 2.41 1.17
N ASN A 910 25.24 2.09 1.68
CA ASN A 910 26.26 3.08 2.03
C ASN A 910 27.20 3.35 0.84
N VAL A 911 27.44 4.62 0.52
CA VAL A 911 28.49 5.01 -0.43
C VAL A 911 29.79 5.26 0.35
N PRO A 912 30.90 4.57 0.03
CA PRO A 912 32.19 4.76 0.72
C PRO A 912 32.64 6.22 0.74
N PHE A 913 33.41 6.60 1.77
CA PHE A 913 33.93 7.96 1.98
C PHE A 913 32.82 9.02 2.16
N SER A 914 31.67 8.63 2.71
CA SER A 914 30.55 9.53 2.98
C SER A 914 30.20 9.56 4.47
N ARG A 915 29.53 10.65 4.91
CA ARG A 915 29.02 10.78 6.28
C ARG A 915 27.97 9.73 6.66
N GLU A 916 27.47 8.95 5.69
CA GLU A 916 26.44 7.94 5.92
C GLU A 916 26.97 6.73 6.71
N GLU A 917 28.28 6.47 6.65
CA GLU A 917 28.92 5.33 7.33
C GLU A 917 28.75 5.40 8.85
N THR A 918 29.16 6.52 9.47
CA THR A 918 28.99 6.76 10.91
C THR A 918 27.52 6.97 11.30
N THR A 919 26.69 7.48 10.38
CA THR A 919 25.28 7.74 10.66
C THR A 919 24.49 6.45 10.86
N TRP A 920 24.82 5.36 10.14
CA TRP A 920 24.09 4.10 10.26
C TRP A 920 24.34 3.39 11.59
N GLU A 921 25.60 3.31 12.04
CA GLU A 921 25.97 2.73 13.33
C GLU A 921 25.22 3.43 14.47
N ARG A 922 25.28 4.76 14.49
CA ARG A 922 24.54 5.59 15.43
C ARG A 922 23.02 5.33 15.41
N LEU A 923 22.40 5.24 14.22
CA LEU A 923 20.97 4.98 14.09
C LEU A 923 20.55 3.62 14.68
N GLN A 924 21.41 2.60 14.58
CA GLN A 924 21.13 1.26 15.13
C GLN A 924 21.20 1.26 16.66
N GLU A 925 22.20 1.93 17.22
CA GLU A 925 22.35 2.09 18.67
C GLU A 925 21.18 2.86 19.26
N GLU A 926 20.86 4.03 18.70
CA GLU A 926 19.74 4.85 19.16
C GLU A 926 18.40 4.10 19.07
N ALA A 927 18.16 3.31 18.01
CA ALA A 927 16.94 2.51 17.88
C ALA A 927 16.80 1.42 18.96
N SER A 928 17.91 0.89 19.47
CA SER A 928 17.92 -0.21 20.44
C SER A 928 17.57 0.27 21.86
N TRP A 929 18.03 1.46 22.22
CA TRP A 929 17.91 2.02 23.57
C TRP A 929 16.82 3.08 23.74
N TYR A 930 16.31 3.66 22.65
CA TYR A 930 15.24 4.67 22.66
C TYR A 930 14.02 4.26 23.53
N ARG A 931 13.76 2.96 23.64
CA ARG A 931 12.65 2.39 24.41
C ARG A 931 12.83 2.51 25.93
N LEU A 932 14.06 2.52 26.42
CA LEU A 932 14.39 2.71 27.83
C LEU A 932 14.28 4.19 28.23
N VAL A 933 14.65 5.10 27.31
CA VAL A 933 14.74 6.54 27.59
C VAL A 933 13.49 7.34 27.20
N LEU A 934 12.35 6.66 27.05
CA LEU A 934 11.09 7.28 26.65
C LEU A 934 10.68 8.40 27.64
N GLY A 935 10.48 9.61 27.11
CA GLY A 935 10.02 10.77 27.89
C GLY A 935 11.08 11.47 28.75
N GLN A 936 12.34 11.04 28.69
CA GLN A 936 13.44 11.61 29.47
C GLN A 936 13.85 13.02 28.99
N PRO A 937 14.36 13.91 29.89
CA PRO A 937 14.86 15.26 29.60
C PRO A 937 15.83 15.34 28.42
N ASP A 938 16.91 14.56 28.49
CA ASP A 938 17.95 14.48 27.47
C ASP A 938 18.22 13.00 27.13
N PRO A 939 17.39 12.40 26.26
CA PRO A 939 17.56 11.00 25.88
C PRO A 939 18.92 10.79 25.22
N ARG A 940 19.40 11.73 24.41
CA ARG A 940 20.64 11.56 23.64
C ARG A 940 21.86 11.50 24.54
N ARG A 941 22.03 12.46 25.45
CA ARG A 941 23.16 12.44 26.40
C ARG A 941 23.12 11.22 27.30
N LEU A 942 21.92 10.79 27.70
CA LEU A 942 21.76 9.60 28.51
C LEU A 942 22.14 8.34 27.72
N LEU A 943 21.78 8.26 26.43
CA LEU A 943 22.20 7.19 25.53
C LEU A 943 23.71 7.20 25.25
N GLU A 944 24.30 8.36 24.96
CA GLU A 944 25.75 8.50 24.75
C GLU A 944 26.54 8.03 25.98
N ARG A 945 26.06 8.39 27.18
CA ARG A 945 26.68 7.93 28.42
C ARG A 945 26.53 6.43 28.63
N LEU A 946 25.39 5.83 28.29
CA LEU A 946 25.18 4.38 28.39
C LEU A 946 26.02 3.62 27.33
N ALA A 947 26.15 4.15 26.12
CA ALA A 947 26.95 3.58 25.05
C ALA A 947 28.46 3.67 25.36
N ASN A 948 28.91 4.79 25.91
CA ASN A 948 30.32 5.03 26.28
C ASN A 948 30.67 4.54 27.70
N GLY A 949 29.72 3.95 28.43
CA GLY A 949 29.93 3.44 29.78
C GLY A 949 30.65 2.08 29.81
N ASP A 950 31.13 1.69 30.99
CA ASP A 950 31.77 0.39 31.21
C ASP A 950 30.87 -0.79 30.76
N VAL A 951 31.50 -1.85 30.23
CA VAL A 951 30.82 -3.08 29.75
C VAL A 951 29.88 -3.67 30.82
N GLU A 952 30.22 -3.51 32.11
CA GLU A 952 29.38 -3.94 33.21
C GLU A 952 28.07 -3.14 33.30
N ASN A 953 28.12 -1.81 33.15
CA ASN A 953 26.92 -0.97 33.11
C ASN A 953 26.02 -1.36 31.92
N GLN A 954 26.59 -1.63 30.75
CA GLN A 954 25.85 -2.11 29.58
C GLN A 954 25.14 -3.45 29.84
N ARG A 955 25.79 -4.38 30.57
CA ARG A 955 25.18 -5.66 30.98
C ARG A 955 24.02 -5.48 31.95
N GLN A 956 24.15 -4.55 32.91
CA GLN A 956 23.12 -4.30 33.92
C GLN A 956 21.83 -3.74 33.32
N ILE A 957 21.92 -2.92 32.26
CA ILE A 957 20.76 -2.37 31.56
C ILE A 957 20.24 -3.25 30.41
N ALA A 958 21.01 -4.24 29.97
CA ALA A 958 20.63 -5.10 28.86
C ALA A 958 19.29 -5.80 29.11
N GLY A 959 18.36 -5.64 28.17
CA GLY A 959 17.02 -6.22 28.24
C GLY A 959 16.02 -5.48 29.13
N LEU A 960 16.41 -4.42 29.85
CA LEU A 960 15.46 -3.56 30.56
C LEU A 960 14.69 -2.68 29.55
N ARG A 961 13.36 -2.67 29.67
CA ARG A 961 12.45 -1.88 28.84
C ARG A 961 11.22 -1.51 29.66
N LEU A 962 10.56 -0.41 29.30
CA LEU A 962 9.23 -0.10 29.81
C LEU A 962 8.21 -1.05 29.16
N ASP A 963 7.64 -1.96 29.94
CA ASP A 963 6.51 -2.77 29.49
C ASP A 963 5.20 -2.01 29.71
N LEU A 964 4.55 -1.62 28.62
CA LEU A 964 3.25 -0.96 28.63
C LEU A 964 2.17 -1.81 27.95
N ALA A 965 2.45 -3.10 27.74
CA ALA A 965 1.50 -4.00 27.10
C ALA A 965 0.28 -4.24 28.03
N PRO A 966 -0.91 -4.37 27.46
CA PRO A 966 -2.11 -4.68 28.24
C PRO A 966 -1.97 -6.09 28.85
N ARG A 967 -2.19 -6.19 30.17
CA ARG A 967 -2.21 -7.48 30.87
C ARG A 967 -3.59 -8.14 30.71
N PRO A 968 -3.67 -9.45 30.47
CA PRO A 968 -4.94 -10.15 30.47
C PRO A 968 -5.63 -9.93 31.83
N LYS A 969 -6.94 -9.67 31.82
CA LYS A 969 -7.73 -9.68 33.05
C LYS A 969 -7.56 -11.06 33.68
N ARG A 970 -7.00 -11.10 34.89
CA ARG A 970 -7.05 -12.29 35.74
C ARG A 970 -8.49 -12.55 36.15
#